data_AF-A0A7J7R772-F1
#
_entry.id   AF-A0A7J7R772-F1
#
_cell.length_a   1.000
_cell.length_b   1.000
_cell.length_c   1.000
_cell.angle_alpha   90.00
_cell.angle_beta   90.00
_cell.angle_gamma   90.00
#
_symmetry.space_group_name_H-M   'P 1'
#
loop_
_entity.id
_entity.type
_entity.pdbx_description
1 polymer ?
#
loop_
_entity_poly.entity_id
_entity_poly.type
_entity_poly.pdbx_seq_one_letter_code
_entity_poly.pdbx_strand_id
1 'polypeptide(L)'
;MEKREIFVHAVSKELIGEFLQFIQLDKKTLEITHAITSVILASVSVINESENYEALLECAVILNVTGLSLLGILYALPESERKLQSSIQGLCVTWWEKGLPAKEDMGKTAFTLLLRKSLQTKTGRRFLSSLFSWNSNFIKMIHGTIKNQLQGLQKSLMVHIAEVYFRAWRKASGKILETIESDCIQDFMYHGIHLPRRSPVHARVREVLSYFHHQKRVRQGVEEMLYRLYKPILWRGLKARNSEVRSNAALLFVEAFPIRDPNFNAIEMDSEIQKQFEELYSLLEDPYPMVRSAGILGVCKITSRYWEMMPPTILIDLLKKVTGDLAFDASSADVRCSVFKCLPIILDNKLSHPLLEQLLPALKYSLHDNSEKVRVAFVEMLLKVKAVRAAKFWKICPMEHILVRLESDSRPVCRRLVSLIFNSFLPVNLPEEVWCERCVTLLQMNHAAARRFYQYAHEHTACTNIAKLIHVIRHCLNACIRKAIRERQEEDEEREKENVSVLDKTLSVSDAASMAGLLEIIVILWKSIHRSMEKNKEARLYTIDKFASVLPEYLKVFQDDRCKIPLFMLMSFMPPSSVSAFRAAPRRLPPLIDERRRLCRSDCVSVFSCGVISTLRNQEQGAADRSYCTLLDCLCSWGHVGHVLELVCDWLPEEPPQGKTNSASKRKVQIHDPRPLKPELALVYIEYLLTHPKNRECLLSAPRKKLSHLLRALGMSKMDLESVLQPPGGKAEYFGETAALRAFSLHCRLSIHLQHKFCTEGKVYLTTLEDTGFWLESKVLSFIHDQEEDYLKRHRLIYQQIIQTYLTVGKDVVMVGLGDGKFQIQLLHWSLRIMHTVKGFFYVSLLLGILKEVTESSLKQKTDSDEEVATLFDMIQKVFQKMLECMAWSFKKKPEEGLRLLHSVQTPLHEFITTVQSWHVGTPVHRGVLSTLMAASVVEISHQLRKVSDVEDLSPPEYLSDLPPFSRCLIGIIMKSPNVVRSFLDELKMCVTSDDIEGIVCLTAVMHIILVINKGKHKSSRVKDVAAAVHRKLQTFMEITLEEDSRERFLYESSSRTLGAFLNS
;
A
#
# COMPACT_ATOMS: atom_id res chain seq x y z
N MET A 1 9.95 -10.40 66.95
CA MET A 1 10.95 -10.55 65.87
C MET A 1 11.15 -12.02 65.55
N GLU A 2 11.44 -12.87 66.54
CA GLU A 2 11.49 -14.35 66.41
C GLU A 2 10.32 -14.98 65.63
N LYS A 3 9.07 -14.60 65.91
CA LYS A 3 7.89 -15.12 65.16
C LYS A 3 7.85 -14.69 63.68
N ARG A 4 8.49 -13.59 63.30
CA ARG A 4 8.61 -13.14 61.90
C ARG A 4 9.72 -13.90 61.18
N GLU A 5 10.84 -14.14 61.86
CA GLU A 5 11.98 -14.89 61.32
C GLU A 5 11.59 -16.35 61.03
N ILE A 6 10.89 -16.99 61.97
CA ILE A 6 10.34 -18.35 61.81
C ILE A 6 9.31 -18.40 60.67
N PHE A 7 8.44 -17.39 60.54
CA PHE A 7 7.46 -17.30 59.47
C PHE A 7 8.12 -17.14 58.10
N VAL A 8 9.10 -16.24 57.97
CA VAL A 8 9.84 -16.01 56.73
C VAL A 8 10.65 -17.25 56.34
N HIS A 9 11.25 -17.94 57.31
CA HIS A 9 12.07 -19.13 57.06
C HIS A 9 11.22 -20.37 56.72
N ALA A 10 10.03 -20.50 57.31
CA ALA A 10 9.06 -21.53 56.94
C ALA A 10 8.51 -21.30 55.53
N VAL A 11 8.12 -20.05 55.22
CA VAL A 11 7.63 -19.67 53.89
C VAL A 11 8.72 -19.87 52.84
N SER A 12 9.97 -19.49 53.08
CA SER A 12 11.06 -19.65 52.10
C SER A 12 11.38 -21.12 51.78
N LYS A 13 11.32 -22.01 52.79
CA LYS A 13 11.66 -23.43 52.65
C LYS A 13 10.57 -24.24 51.93
N GLU A 14 9.30 -23.99 52.23
CA GLU A 14 8.17 -24.59 51.50
C GLU A 14 8.08 -24.05 50.07
N LEU A 15 8.34 -22.74 49.87
CA LEU A 15 8.27 -22.15 48.54
C LEU A 15 9.32 -22.70 47.58
N ILE A 16 10.58 -22.84 47.99
CA ILE A 16 11.64 -23.33 47.09
C ILE A 16 11.32 -24.76 46.61
N GLY A 17 10.68 -25.57 47.48
CA GLY A 17 10.22 -26.92 47.14
C GLY A 17 9.06 -26.94 46.16
N GLU A 18 8.03 -26.11 46.36
CA GLU A 18 6.85 -26.07 45.47
C GLU A 18 7.11 -25.28 44.17
N PHE A 19 7.96 -24.25 44.20
CA PHE A 19 8.21 -23.36 43.07
C PHE A 19 9.08 -24.02 41.98
N LEU A 20 9.96 -24.96 42.35
CA LEU A 20 10.70 -25.77 41.38
C LEU A 20 9.81 -26.78 40.63
N GLN A 21 8.59 -27.04 41.11
CA GLN A 21 7.66 -27.99 40.47
C GLN A 21 6.65 -27.35 39.49
N PHE A 22 6.48 -26.02 39.46
CA PHE A 22 5.42 -25.38 38.66
C PHE A 22 5.89 -24.25 37.74
N ILE A 23 6.13 -24.58 36.46
CA ILE A 23 6.26 -23.61 35.34
C ILE A 23 4.90 -23.43 34.63
N GLN A 24 3.81 -23.41 35.39
CA GLN A 24 2.50 -22.92 34.94
C GLN A 24 1.91 -22.09 36.09
N LEU A 25 1.99 -20.76 35.98
CA LEU A 25 1.43 -19.80 36.95
C LEU A 25 -0.09 -19.93 36.95
N ASP A 26 -0.65 -20.74 37.85
CA ASP A 26 -2.07 -20.79 38.13
C ASP A 26 -2.51 -19.60 39.01
N LYS A 27 -3.83 -19.40 39.16
CA LYS A 27 -4.38 -18.29 39.95
C LYS A 27 -3.92 -18.31 41.41
N LYS A 28 -3.70 -19.50 41.98
CA LYS A 28 -3.27 -19.70 43.36
C LYS A 28 -1.82 -19.27 43.57
N THR A 29 -0.94 -19.59 42.62
CA THR A 29 0.47 -19.18 42.60
C THR A 29 0.62 -17.65 42.51
N LEU A 30 -0.27 -16.97 41.76
CA LEU A 30 -0.29 -15.51 41.68
C LEU A 30 -0.66 -14.84 43.01
N GLU A 31 -1.67 -15.38 43.71
CA GLU A 31 -2.08 -14.88 45.04
C GLU A 31 -0.96 -15.06 46.08
N ILE A 32 -0.27 -16.20 46.05
CA ILE A 32 0.90 -16.49 46.90
C ILE A 32 2.04 -15.51 46.59
N THR A 33 2.37 -15.32 45.31
CA THR A 33 3.41 -14.37 44.88
C THR A 33 3.10 -12.94 45.33
N HIS A 34 1.83 -12.53 45.28
CA HIS A 34 1.39 -11.22 45.77
C HIS A 34 1.52 -11.07 47.28
N ALA A 35 1.13 -12.09 48.05
CA ALA A 35 1.28 -12.11 49.50
C ALA A 35 2.77 -11.99 49.89
N ILE A 36 3.64 -12.78 49.25
CA ILE A 36 5.09 -12.76 49.50
C ILE A 36 5.69 -11.40 49.16
N THR A 37 5.37 -10.86 47.99
CA THR A 37 5.85 -9.53 47.58
C THR A 37 5.48 -8.48 48.63
N SER A 38 4.26 -8.54 49.16
CA SER A 38 3.77 -7.62 50.19
C SER A 38 4.50 -7.78 51.53
N VAL A 39 4.75 -9.02 51.95
CA VAL A 39 5.49 -9.34 53.19
C VAL A 39 6.93 -8.86 53.10
N ILE A 40 7.61 -9.10 51.97
CA ILE A 40 8.99 -8.64 51.77
C ILE A 40 9.02 -7.10 51.75
N LEU A 41 8.09 -6.45 51.04
CA LEU A 41 8.02 -4.98 50.98
C LEU A 41 7.87 -4.35 52.37
N ALA A 42 6.99 -4.91 53.20
CA ALA A 42 6.81 -4.47 54.58
C ALA A 42 8.06 -4.74 55.42
N SER A 43 8.74 -5.86 55.21
CA SER A 43 9.94 -6.25 55.96
C SER A 43 11.14 -5.34 55.65
N VAL A 44 11.37 -5.03 54.37
CA VAL A 44 12.47 -4.16 53.92
C VAL A 44 12.39 -2.75 54.52
N SER A 45 11.18 -2.26 54.82
CA SER A 45 11.00 -0.95 55.45
C SER A 45 11.61 -0.86 56.87
N VAL A 46 11.74 -1.99 57.57
CA VAL A 46 12.14 -2.08 58.99
C VAL A 46 13.47 -2.80 59.22
N ILE A 47 14.04 -3.46 58.20
CA ILE A 47 15.32 -4.17 58.30
C ILE A 47 16.47 -3.24 58.64
N ASN A 48 17.31 -3.69 59.58
CA ASN A 48 18.59 -3.09 59.97
C ASN A 48 19.76 -3.98 59.52
N GLU A 49 20.94 -3.39 59.31
CA GLU A 49 22.14 -4.09 58.81
C GLU A 49 22.64 -5.23 59.73
N SER A 50 22.21 -5.27 60.99
CA SER A 50 22.61 -6.27 62.00
C SER A 50 21.73 -7.54 62.05
N GLU A 51 20.68 -7.63 61.23
CA GLU A 51 19.72 -8.75 61.25
C GLU A 51 20.03 -9.79 60.17
N ASN A 52 19.67 -11.06 60.38
CA ASN A 52 19.80 -12.11 59.37
C ASN A 52 18.61 -12.08 58.40
N TYR A 53 18.87 -11.69 57.14
CA TYR A 53 17.86 -11.57 56.08
C TYR A 53 18.16 -12.41 54.84
N GLU A 54 18.97 -13.46 54.97
CA GLU A 54 19.40 -14.32 53.85
C GLU A 54 18.22 -14.93 53.08
N ALA A 55 17.20 -15.41 53.79
CA ALA A 55 15.96 -15.91 53.19
C ALA A 55 15.16 -14.83 52.42
N LEU A 56 15.15 -13.59 52.91
CA LEU A 56 14.49 -12.48 52.21
C LEU A 56 15.26 -12.08 50.94
N LEU A 57 16.59 -12.15 50.99
CA LEU A 57 17.46 -11.91 49.85
C LEU A 57 17.21 -12.95 48.76
N GLU A 58 17.14 -14.24 49.11
CA GLU A 58 16.80 -15.30 48.16
C GLU A 58 15.43 -15.08 47.51
N CYS A 59 14.40 -14.77 48.29
CA CYS A 59 13.07 -14.48 47.74
C CYS A 59 13.05 -13.23 46.84
N ALA A 60 13.73 -12.15 47.24
CA ALA A 60 13.83 -10.94 46.43
C ALA A 60 14.58 -11.21 45.11
N VAL A 61 15.65 -12.01 45.16
CA VAL A 61 16.38 -12.47 43.97
C VAL A 61 15.47 -13.29 43.08
N ILE A 62 14.76 -14.31 43.57
CA ILE A 62 13.80 -15.14 42.80
C ILE A 62 12.71 -14.29 42.12
N LEU A 63 12.17 -13.30 42.84
CA LEU A 63 11.18 -12.37 42.30
C LEU A 63 11.76 -11.51 41.16
N ASN A 64 13.05 -11.17 41.21
CA ASN A 64 13.72 -10.25 40.29
C ASN A 64 14.54 -10.91 39.15
N VAL A 65 15.07 -12.14 39.29
CA VAL A 65 16.24 -12.67 38.54
C VAL A 65 16.31 -12.22 37.08
N THR A 66 17.39 -11.50 36.77
CA THR A 66 17.78 -10.99 35.45
C THR A 66 19.07 -11.67 34.94
N GLY A 67 19.19 -12.99 35.08
CA GLY A 67 20.36 -13.78 34.66
C GLY A 67 20.01 -14.85 33.61
N LEU A 68 20.99 -15.17 32.74
CA LEU A 68 20.87 -16.05 31.56
C LEU A 68 20.50 -17.53 31.84
N SER A 69 20.18 -17.91 33.08
CA SER A 69 19.93 -19.31 33.46
C SER A 69 18.58 -19.60 34.14
N LEU A 70 17.80 -18.61 34.60
CA LEU A 70 16.46 -18.82 35.16
C LEU A 70 15.60 -17.55 34.95
N LEU A 71 14.43 -17.67 34.31
CA LEU A 71 13.52 -16.56 34.07
C LEU A 71 12.87 -16.15 35.41
N GLY A 72 13.21 -14.98 35.98
CA GLY A 72 12.61 -14.50 37.23
C GLY A 72 11.11 -14.22 37.10
N ILE A 73 10.38 -14.29 38.21
CA ILE A 73 8.90 -14.22 38.27
C ILE A 73 8.38 -12.95 37.59
N LEU A 74 9.05 -11.80 37.79
CA LEU A 74 8.66 -10.53 37.17
C LEU A 74 8.50 -10.61 35.66
N TYR A 75 9.34 -11.37 34.97
CA TYR A 75 9.32 -11.53 33.51
C TYR A 75 8.42 -12.68 33.04
N ALA A 76 8.00 -13.56 33.95
CA ALA A 76 7.05 -14.65 33.70
C ALA A 76 5.58 -14.23 33.91
N LEU A 77 5.33 -13.10 34.60
CA LEU A 77 3.98 -12.60 34.87
C LEU A 77 3.25 -12.14 33.58
N PRO A 78 1.99 -12.57 33.36
CA PRO A 78 1.19 -12.13 32.21
C PRO A 78 0.80 -10.65 32.31
N GLU A 79 0.46 -10.03 31.17
CA GLU A 79 0.06 -8.60 31.12
C GLU A 79 -1.19 -8.27 31.96
N SER A 80 -2.00 -9.26 32.33
CA SER A 80 -3.13 -9.09 33.24
C SER A 80 -2.70 -8.69 34.67
N GLU A 81 -1.48 -9.04 35.08
CA GLU A 81 -0.97 -8.89 36.45
C GLU A 81 -0.07 -7.65 36.62
N ARG A 82 -0.42 -6.53 35.99
CA ARG A 82 0.35 -5.27 36.08
C ARG A 82 0.53 -4.76 37.51
N LYS A 83 -0.43 -5.03 38.41
CA LYS A 83 -0.34 -4.61 39.82
C LYS A 83 0.76 -5.38 40.54
N LEU A 84 0.79 -6.71 40.40
CA LEU A 84 1.82 -7.55 41.01
C LEU A 84 3.21 -7.26 40.42
N GLN A 85 3.30 -7.08 39.09
CA GLN A 85 4.54 -6.59 38.47
C GLN A 85 4.98 -5.27 39.10
N SER A 86 4.09 -4.29 39.25
CA SER A 86 4.41 -2.99 39.88
C SER A 86 4.87 -3.13 41.34
N SER A 87 4.32 -4.08 42.09
CA SER A 87 4.72 -4.35 43.49
C SER A 87 6.11 -4.97 43.58
N ILE A 88 6.41 -5.99 42.76
CA ILE A 88 7.76 -6.60 42.69
C ILE A 88 8.79 -5.56 42.24
N GLN A 89 8.39 -4.69 41.33
CA GLN A 89 9.22 -3.58 40.87
C GLN A 89 9.48 -2.54 41.96
N GLY A 90 8.46 -2.18 42.75
CA GLY A 90 8.59 -1.30 43.92
C GLY A 90 9.49 -1.90 45.00
N LEU A 91 9.47 -3.22 45.15
CA LEU A 91 10.39 -3.95 46.00
C LEU A 91 11.84 -3.75 45.54
N CYS A 92 12.16 -3.92 44.26
CA CYS A 92 13.52 -3.71 43.74
C CYS A 92 14.03 -2.28 43.98
N VAL A 93 13.15 -1.26 43.89
CA VAL A 93 13.49 0.13 44.19
C VAL A 93 13.79 0.32 45.68
N THR A 94 12.93 -0.17 46.56
CA THR A 94 13.08 -0.01 48.02
C THR A 94 14.31 -0.76 48.54
N TRP A 95 14.56 -1.95 47.99
CA TRP A 95 15.75 -2.75 48.28
C TRP A 95 17.03 -2.04 47.87
N TRP A 96 17.01 -1.41 46.68
CA TRP A 96 18.11 -0.59 46.18
C TRP A 96 18.38 0.64 47.06
N GLU A 97 17.34 1.38 47.46
CA GLU A 97 17.45 2.57 48.31
C GLU A 97 18.05 2.28 49.69
N LYS A 98 17.78 1.09 50.25
CA LYS A 98 18.35 0.64 51.53
C LYS A 98 19.80 0.14 51.43
N GLY A 99 20.37 0.01 50.24
CA GLY A 99 21.79 -0.34 50.06
C GLY A 99 22.18 -1.80 50.35
N LEU A 100 21.20 -2.70 50.41
CA LEU A 100 21.35 -4.11 50.79
C LEU A 100 22.17 -4.95 49.77
N PRO A 101 22.64 -6.17 50.13
CA PRO A 101 23.28 -7.11 49.20
C PRO A 101 22.45 -7.41 47.94
N ALA A 102 23.12 -7.80 46.85
CA ALA A 102 22.56 -7.95 45.49
C ALA A 102 21.92 -6.69 44.89
N LYS A 103 22.19 -5.50 45.46
CA LYS A 103 21.71 -4.23 44.92
C LYS A 103 21.97 -4.08 43.43
N GLU A 104 23.14 -4.47 42.91
CA GLU A 104 23.48 -4.27 41.49
C GLU A 104 22.45 -4.88 40.52
N ASP A 105 21.91 -6.06 40.84
CA ASP A 105 20.89 -6.73 40.02
C ASP A 105 19.49 -6.18 40.24
N MET A 106 19.14 -5.79 41.48
CA MET A 106 17.89 -5.07 41.77
C MET A 106 17.87 -3.69 41.10
N GLY A 107 19.03 -3.04 41.02
CA GLY A 107 19.27 -1.75 40.42
C GLY A 107 19.05 -1.75 38.91
N LYS A 108 19.36 -2.84 38.19
CA LYS A 108 19.07 -2.96 36.74
C LYS A 108 17.57 -2.89 36.46
N THR A 109 16.78 -3.64 37.23
CA THR A 109 15.31 -3.68 37.10
C THR A 109 14.69 -2.34 37.51
N ALA A 110 15.09 -1.82 38.67
CA ALA A 110 14.66 -0.50 39.16
C ALA A 110 14.99 0.61 38.15
N PHE A 111 16.22 0.62 37.61
CA PHE A 111 16.66 1.60 36.62
C PHE A 111 15.85 1.50 35.33
N THR A 112 15.55 0.30 34.82
CA THR A 112 14.76 0.11 33.59
C THR A 112 13.38 0.79 33.68
N LEU A 113 12.75 0.73 34.86
CA LEU A 113 11.42 1.26 35.11
C LEU A 113 11.44 2.76 35.38
N LEU A 114 12.41 3.17 36.19
CA LEU A 114 12.62 4.57 36.51
C LEU A 114 13.11 5.35 35.28
N LEU A 115 13.80 4.73 34.33
CA LEU A 115 14.34 5.40 33.15
C LEU A 115 13.23 6.16 32.40
N ARG A 116 12.13 5.50 32.05
CA ARG A 116 11.06 6.13 31.27
C ARG A 116 10.38 7.28 32.02
N LYS A 117 10.04 7.08 33.31
CA LYS A 117 9.39 8.09 34.17
C LYS A 117 10.34 9.26 34.47
N SER A 118 11.61 8.96 34.73
CA SER A 118 12.62 9.96 35.10
C SER A 118 13.07 10.80 33.91
N LEU A 119 13.06 10.26 32.69
CA LEU A 119 13.37 11.03 31.48
C LEU A 119 12.34 12.15 31.21
N GLN A 120 11.10 11.99 31.66
CA GLN A 120 10.03 12.98 31.46
C GLN A 120 10.21 14.24 32.31
N THR A 121 10.86 14.14 33.47
CA THR A 121 11.01 15.28 34.40
C THR A 121 12.44 15.81 34.42
N LYS A 122 12.61 17.13 34.59
CA LYS A 122 13.96 17.74 34.73
C LYS A 122 14.71 17.18 35.93
N THR A 123 14.01 16.96 37.05
CA THR A 123 14.57 16.40 38.29
C THR A 123 15.01 14.95 38.09
N GLY A 124 14.18 14.13 37.43
CA GLY A 124 14.54 12.75 37.10
C GLY A 124 15.77 12.66 36.20
N ARG A 125 15.91 13.52 35.19
CA ARG A 125 17.12 13.57 34.35
C ARG A 125 18.38 13.95 35.13
N ARG A 126 18.28 14.85 36.11
CA ARG A 126 19.41 15.18 37.00
C ARG A 126 19.82 13.99 37.85
N PHE A 127 18.84 13.27 38.39
CA PHE A 127 19.07 12.04 39.15
C PHE A 127 19.76 10.96 38.29
N LEU A 128 19.24 10.67 37.09
CA LEU A 128 19.86 9.70 36.18
C LEU A 128 21.31 10.08 35.84
N SER A 129 21.60 11.37 35.65
CA SER A 129 22.95 11.86 35.40
C SER A 129 23.88 11.68 36.59
N SER A 130 23.39 11.82 37.84
CA SER A 130 24.23 11.59 39.03
C SER A 130 24.61 10.12 39.23
N LEU A 131 23.85 9.16 38.69
CA LEU A 131 24.18 7.74 38.83
C LEU A 131 25.49 7.35 38.12
N PHE A 132 25.90 8.11 37.11
CA PHE A 132 27.16 7.89 36.40
C PHE A 132 28.39 8.20 37.24
N SER A 133 28.27 8.98 38.33
CA SER A 133 29.42 9.35 39.17
C SER A 133 29.65 8.38 40.34
N TRP A 134 28.87 7.29 40.45
CA TRP A 134 28.91 6.41 41.63
C TRP A 134 29.97 5.32 41.53
N ASN A 135 30.03 4.60 40.40
CA ASN A 135 30.99 3.52 40.19
C ASN A 135 31.19 3.27 38.68
N SER A 136 32.43 3.06 38.24
CA SER A 136 32.77 2.79 36.84
C SER A 136 32.12 1.53 36.26
N ASN A 137 31.96 0.48 37.06
CA ASN A 137 31.27 -0.75 36.63
C ASN A 137 29.77 -0.50 36.42
N PHE A 138 29.20 0.43 37.19
CA PHE A 138 27.80 0.81 37.11
C PHE A 138 27.49 1.63 35.84
N ILE A 139 28.46 2.39 35.33
CA ILE A 139 28.33 3.14 34.06
C ILE A 139 28.04 2.18 32.90
N LYS A 140 28.80 1.08 32.79
CA LYS A 140 28.61 0.06 31.75
C LYS A 140 27.23 -0.58 31.84
N MET A 141 26.77 -0.87 33.05
CA MET A 141 25.43 -1.39 33.31
C MET A 141 24.35 -0.41 32.87
N ILE A 142 24.44 0.86 33.28
CA ILE A 142 23.49 1.91 32.89
C ILE A 142 23.44 2.04 31.37
N HIS A 143 24.61 2.10 30.72
CA HIS A 143 24.71 2.24 29.28
C HIS A 143 24.11 1.05 28.54
N GLY A 144 24.43 -0.18 28.97
CA GLY A 144 23.84 -1.41 28.45
C GLY A 144 22.32 -1.43 28.59
N THR A 145 21.78 -1.03 29.74
CA THR A 145 20.33 -0.92 29.94
C THR A 145 19.70 0.12 29.01
N ILE A 146 20.31 1.30 28.87
CA ILE A 146 19.80 2.32 27.94
C ILE A 146 19.79 1.80 26.50
N LYS A 147 20.86 1.13 26.05
CA LYS A 147 20.95 0.52 24.71
C LYS A 147 19.83 -0.48 24.46
N ASN A 148 19.58 -1.38 25.40
CA ASN A 148 18.52 -2.39 25.31
C ASN A 148 17.12 -1.74 25.24
N GLN A 149 16.94 -0.59 25.87
CA GLN A 149 15.66 0.13 25.87
C GLN A 149 15.46 1.05 24.66
N LEU A 150 16.48 1.33 23.85
CA LEU A 150 16.37 2.29 22.73
C LEU A 150 15.23 1.96 21.77
N GLN A 151 15.02 0.68 21.45
CA GLN A 151 13.93 0.27 20.54
C GLN A 151 12.54 0.55 21.12
N GLY A 152 12.35 0.37 22.43
CA GLY A 152 11.08 0.56 23.13
C GLY A 152 10.76 2.03 23.44
N LEU A 153 11.75 2.92 23.38
CA LEU A 153 11.58 4.35 23.67
C LEU A 153 11.17 5.16 22.44
N GLN A 154 10.32 6.17 22.66
CA GLN A 154 9.90 7.12 21.63
C GLN A 154 11.09 7.99 21.20
N LYS A 155 11.14 8.34 19.90
CA LYS A 155 12.23 9.15 19.32
C LYS A 155 12.39 10.52 20.02
N SER A 156 11.31 11.14 20.47
CA SER A 156 11.32 12.41 21.21
C SER A 156 12.11 12.36 22.51
N LEU A 157 12.27 11.18 23.13
CA LEU A 157 13.02 11.01 24.37
C LEU A 157 14.55 10.91 24.14
N MET A 158 15.02 10.77 22.89
CA MET A 158 16.45 10.64 22.60
C MET A 158 17.23 11.90 22.98
N VAL A 159 16.63 13.07 22.80
CA VAL A 159 17.19 14.37 23.23
C VAL A 159 17.39 14.39 24.76
N HIS A 160 16.44 13.80 25.51
CA HIS A 160 16.53 13.70 26.97
C HIS A 160 17.61 12.70 27.42
N ILE A 161 17.76 11.58 26.72
CA ILE A 161 18.84 10.62 26.96
C ILE A 161 20.19 11.29 26.72
N ALA A 162 20.33 12.00 25.60
CA ALA A 162 21.56 12.73 25.29
C ALA A 162 21.87 13.80 26.35
N GLU A 163 20.86 14.51 26.86
CA GLU A 163 21.01 15.45 27.98
C GLU A 163 21.58 14.77 29.24
N VAL A 164 21.14 13.54 29.55
CA VAL A 164 21.64 12.77 30.70
C VAL A 164 23.13 12.45 30.53
N TYR A 165 23.53 11.88 29.39
CA TYR A 165 24.94 11.58 29.11
C TYR A 165 25.80 12.85 29.12
N PHE A 166 25.33 13.92 28.48
CA PHE A 166 26.06 15.18 28.42
C PHE A 166 26.26 15.81 29.80
N ARG A 167 25.24 15.77 30.67
CA ARG A 167 25.36 16.25 32.05
C ARG A 167 26.30 15.39 32.89
N ALA A 168 26.28 14.07 32.68
CA ALA A 168 27.18 13.14 33.36
C ALA A 168 28.64 13.38 32.95
N TRP A 169 28.90 13.41 31.64
CA TRP A 169 30.21 13.73 31.06
C TRP A 169 30.78 15.04 31.61
N ARG A 170 29.99 16.12 31.63
CA ARG A 170 30.44 17.44 32.09
C ARG A 170 30.85 17.49 33.57
N LYS A 171 30.32 16.59 34.39
CA LYS A 171 30.63 16.52 35.83
C LYS A 171 31.73 15.51 36.15
N ALA A 172 32.11 14.68 35.19
CA ALA A 172 33.04 13.59 35.41
C ALA A 172 34.50 14.07 35.32
N SER A 173 35.38 13.38 36.06
CA SER A 173 36.83 13.60 36.04
C SER A 173 37.57 12.26 36.21
N GLY A 174 38.83 12.20 35.78
CA GLY A 174 39.67 11.00 35.89
C GLY A 174 39.04 9.77 35.23
N LYS A 175 39.13 8.61 35.89
CA LYS A 175 38.68 7.31 35.37
C LYS A 175 37.18 7.26 34.99
N ILE A 176 36.34 8.04 35.67
CA ILE A 176 34.90 8.12 35.35
C ILE A 176 34.69 8.80 34.00
N LEU A 177 35.43 9.88 33.73
CA LEU A 177 35.35 10.60 32.47
C LEU A 177 35.78 9.70 31.30
N GLU A 178 36.91 9.01 31.46
CA GLU A 178 37.42 8.03 30.48
C GLU A 178 36.38 6.95 30.18
N THR A 179 35.75 6.38 31.22
CA THR A 179 34.71 5.35 31.08
C THR A 179 33.49 5.87 30.32
N ILE A 180 33.01 7.08 30.62
CA ILE A 180 31.85 7.68 29.91
C ILE A 180 32.20 7.92 28.43
N GLU A 181 33.41 8.37 28.16
CA GLU A 181 33.83 8.67 26.81
C GLU A 181 34.06 7.41 25.97
N SER A 182 34.86 6.45 26.45
CA SER A 182 35.21 5.23 25.71
C SER A 182 34.04 4.24 25.64
N ASP A 183 33.36 4.00 26.77
CA ASP A 183 32.43 2.87 26.89
C ASP A 183 30.98 3.28 26.62
N CYS A 184 30.67 4.58 26.53
CA CYS A 184 29.32 5.07 26.26
C CYS A 184 29.21 5.95 25.01
N ILE A 185 29.90 7.09 25.00
CA ILE A 185 29.75 8.07 23.91
C ILE A 185 30.36 7.51 22.62
N GLN A 186 31.59 6.99 22.68
CA GLN A 186 32.26 6.39 21.53
C GLN A 186 31.56 5.12 21.05
N ASP A 187 30.92 4.35 21.94
CA ASP A 187 30.07 3.20 21.57
C ASP A 187 28.87 3.66 20.71
N PHE A 188 28.18 4.74 21.10
CA PHE A 188 27.13 5.32 20.25
C PHE A 188 27.68 5.84 18.92
N MET A 189 28.86 6.47 18.91
CA MET A 189 29.50 6.92 17.66
C MET A 189 29.83 5.73 16.74
N TYR A 190 30.39 4.65 17.29
CA TYR A 190 30.70 3.43 16.57
C TYR A 190 29.43 2.81 15.96
N HIS A 191 28.36 2.68 16.74
CA HIS A 191 27.08 2.19 16.25
C HIS A 191 26.42 3.15 15.25
N GLY A 192 26.59 4.45 15.40
CA GLY A 192 26.12 5.45 14.44
C GLY A 192 26.76 5.28 13.04
N ILE A 193 27.97 4.73 12.97
CA ILE A 193 28.67 4.42 11.72
C ILE A 193 28.28 3.03 11.19
N HIS A 194 28.26 2.00 12.06
CA HIS A 194 28.21 0.60 11.63
C HIS A 194 26.80 -0.02 11.61
N LEU A 195 25.81 0.59 12.26
CA LEU A 195 24.45 0.04 12.25
C LEU A 195 23.83 0.13 10.84
N PRO A 196 23.20 -0.95 10.35
CA PRO A 196 22.40 -0.89 9.12
C PRO A 196 21.27 0.14 9.27
N ARG A 197 20.96 0.90 8.21
CA ARG A 197 19.90 1.93 8.22
C ARG A 197 18.51 1.35 8.48
N ARG A 198 18.32 0.06 8.19
CA ARG A 198 17.09 -0.70 8.48
C ARG A 198 16.91 -1.01 9.97
N SER A 199 17.96 -0.84 10.77
CA SER A 199 17.89 -1.08 12.21
C SER A 199 16.92 -0.09 12.88
N PRO A 200 15.99 -0.55 13.73
CA PRO A 200 15.04 0.33 14.41
C PRO A 200 15.74 1.33 15.35
N VAL A 201 16.97 1.06 15.77
CA VAL A 201 17.73 1.93 16.67
C VAL A 201 18.68 2.90 15.96
N HIS A 202 18.99 2.71 14.67
CA HIS A 202 19.95 3.56 13.95
C HIS A 202 19.56 5.05 13.98
N ALA A 203 18.31 5.38 13.65
CA ALA A 203 17.83 6.76 13.67
C ALA A 203 17.80 7.38 15.10
N ARG A 204 17.71 6.54 16.13
CA ARG A 204 17.71 6.96 17.54
C ARG A 204 19.11 7.28 18.04
N VAL A 205 20.09 6.43 17.70
CA VAL A 205 21.51 6.68 17.99
C VAL A 205 21.99 7.97 17.32
N ARG A 206 21.63 8.18 16.05
CA ARG A 206 21.89 9.45 15.33
C ARG A 206 21.32 10.67 16.06
N GLU A 207 20.10 10.57 16.57
CA GLU A 207 19.45 11.66 17.31
C GLU A 207 20.18 11.97 18.64
N VAL A 208 20.67 10.94 19.34
CA VAL A 208 21.48 11.12 20.56
C VAL A 208 22.79 11.85 20.24
N LEU A 209 23.50 11.44 19.20
CA LEU A 209 24.78 12.05 18.79
C LEU A 209 24.59 13.50 18.30
N SER A 210 23.51 13.78 17.56
CA SER A 210 23.16 15.12 17.11
C SER A 210 23.18 16.13 18.26
N TYR A 211 22.72 15.76 19.46
CA TYR A 211 22.76 16.65 20.63
C TYR A 211 24.18 17.14 20.94
N PHE A 212 25.17 16.24 20.97
CA PHE A 212 26.57 16.58 21.24
C PHE A 212 27.15 17.52 20.18
N HIS A 213 26.85 17.25 18.90
CA HIS A 213 27.26 18.12 17.79
C HIS A 213 26.68 19.55 17.90
N HIS A 214 25.45 19.70 18.40
CA HIS A 214 24.85 21.02 18.63
C HIS A 214 25.48 21.75 19.83
N GLN A 215 25.93 21.04 20.87
CA GLN A 215 26.57 21.65 22.05
C GLN A 215 27.97 22.20 21.76
N LYS A 216 28.60 21.74 20.68
CA LYS A 216 29.94 22.15 20.23
C LYS A 216 30.20 23.66 20.26
N ARG A 217 29.23 24.48 19.82
CA ARG A 217 29.37 25.95 19.75
C ARG A 217 29.10 26.68 21.06
N VAL A 218 28.51 26.00 22.04
CA VAL A 218 27.93 26.62 23.25
C VAL A 218 28.77 26.32 24.49
N ARG A 219 29.54 25.22 24.48
CA ARG A 219 30.20 24.68 25.68
C ARG A 219 31.67 24.37 25.39
N GLN A 220 32.56 24.88 26.25
CA GLN A 220 33.99 24.58 26.22
C GLN A 220 34.26 23.09 26.46
N GLY A 221 35.34 22.56 25.88
CA GLY A 221 35.79 21.16 26.00
C GLY A 221 35.06 20.15 25.10
N VAL A 222 33.92 20.52 24.48
CA VAL A 222 33.17 19.58 23.61
C VAL A 222 33.93 19.32 22.30
N GLU A 223 34.59 20.33 21.72
CA GLU A 223 35.37 20.16 20.49
C GLU A 223 36.53 19.18 20.66
N GLU A 224 37.29 19.32 21.73
CA GLU A 224 38.40 18.43 22.10
C GLU A 224 37.92 16.98 22.27
N MET A 225 36.81 16.78 23.01
CA MET A 225 36.23 15.45 23.21
C MET A 225 35.76 14.84 21.89
N LEU A 226 35.05 15.60 21.04
CA LEU A 226 34.61 15.09 19.73
C LEU A 226 35.81 14.72 18.85
N TYR A 227 36.88 15.52 18.86
CA TYR A 227 38.11 15.21 18.12
C TYR A 227 38.72 13.89 18.61
N ARG A 228 38.94 13.73 19.93
CA ARG A 228 39.51 12.52 20.53
C ARG A 228 38.69 11.27 20.20
N LEU A 229 37.36 11.34 20.34
CA LEU A 229 36.50 10.17 20.19
C LEU A 229 36.23 9.78 18.74
N TYR A 230 36.20 10.73 17.80
CA TYR A 230 36.04 10.39 16.38
C TYR A 230 37.33 9.95 15.70
N LYS A 231 38.51 10.40 16.16
CA LYS A 231 39.82 10.08 15.57
C LYS A 231 40.03 8.59 15.22
N PRO A 232 39.74 7.60 16.09
CA PRO A 232 39.96 6.20 15.77
C PRO A 232 38.91 5.53 14.87
N ILE A 233 37.73 6.15 14.70
CA ILE A 233 36.55 5.48 14.09
C ILE A 233 36.04 6.15 12.82
N LEU A 234 36.01 7.48 12.76
CA LEU A 234 35.32 8.20 11.69
C LEU A 234 36.05 8.06 10.36
N TRP A 235 37.36 8.33 10.35
CA TRP A 235 38.21 8.28 9.16
C TRP A 235 38.29 6.86 8.59
N ARG A 236 38.29 5.83 9.46
CA ARG A 236 38.19 4.42 9.05
C ARG A 236 36.82 4.11 8.46
N GLY A 237 35.75 4.65 9.05
CA GLY A 237 34.38 4.52 8.55
C GLY A 237 34.21 5.13 7.15
N LEU A 238 34.79 6.30 6.90
CA LEU A 238 34.78 6.97 5.58
C LEU A 238 35.53 6.16 4.52
N LYS A 239 36.51 5.33 4.92
CA LYS A 239 37.31 4.47 4.02
C LYS A 239 36.93 2.99 4.08
N ALA A 240 35.78 2.67 4.70
CA ALA A 240 35.33 1.29 4.85
C ALA A 240 34.99 0.63 3.51
N ARG A 241 35.17 -0.69 3.39
CA ARG A 241 34.76 -1.44 2.18
C ARG A 241 33.25 -1.38 1.94
N ASN A 242 32.45 -1.36 3.01
CA ASN A 242 30.99 -1.30 2.93
C ASN A 242 30.50 0.13 2.67
N SER A 243 29.73 0.33 1.60
CA SER A 243 29.22 1.64 1.19
C SER A 243 28.18 2.24 2.14
N GLU A 244 27.39 1.42 2.84
CA GLU A 244 26.44 1.91 3.85
C GLU A 244 27.18 2.48 5.07
N VAL A 245 28.27 1.82 5.49
CA VAL A 245 29.16 2.31 6.55
C VAL A 245 29.79 3.64 6.15
N ARG A 246 30.33 3.75 4.93
CA ARG A 246 30.87 5.04 4.42
C ARG A 246 29.81 6.13 4.39
N SER A 247 28.60 5.82 3.92
CA SER A 247 27.50 6.78 3.86
C SER A 247 27.03 7.22 5.25
N ASN A 248 27.02 6.34 6.25
CA ASN A 248 26.70 6.68 7.63
C ASN A 248 27.80 7.53 8.28
N ALA A 249 29.07 7.17 8.07
CA ALA A 249 30.22 7.96 8.50
C ALA A 249 30.19 9.36 7.89
N ALA A 250 29.87 9.50 6.60
CA ALA A 250 29.69 10.78 5.92
C ALA A 250 28.65 11.68 6.61
N LEU A 251 27.51 11.11 7.01
CA LEU A 251 26.46 11.88 7.68
C LEU A 251 26.91 12.39 9.06
N LEU A 252 27.63 11.57 9.83
CA LEU A 252 28.17 11.97 11.14
C LEU A 252 29.31 12.98 10.99
N PHE A 253 30.20 12.78 10.02
CA PHE A 253 31.26 13.71 9.67
C PHE A 253 30.70 15.10 9.39
N VAL A 254 29.67 15.21 8.55
CA VAL A 254 29.00 16.47 8.21
C VAL A 254 28.38 17.16 9.42
N GLU A 255 27.77 16.38 10.34
CA GLU A 255 27.19 16.94 11.56
C GLU A 255 28.26 17.45 12.54
N ALA A 256 29.39 16.76 12.63
CA ALA A 256 30.53 17.12 13.47
C ALA A 256 31.41 18.25 12.87
N PHE A 257 31.31 18.50 11.57
CA PHE A 257 32.17 19.42 10.84
C PHE A 257 32.13 20.87 11.37
N PRO A 258 33.29 21.55 11.49
CA PRO A 258 34.65 21.03 11.32
C PRO A 258 35.16 20.34 12.58
N ILE A 259 35.75 19.15 12.52
CA ILE A 259 36.32 18.52 13.73
C ILE A 259 37.65 19.22 14.03
N ARG A 260 37.79 19.80 15.24
CA ARG A 260 38.94 20.64 15.65
C ARG A 260 39.49 20.18 16.99
N ASP A 261 40.81 20.20 17.14
CA ASP A 261 41.50 20.13 18.43
C ASP A 261 41.91 21.55 18.86
N PRO A 262 41.37 22.10 19.97
CA PRO A 262 41.75 23.42 20.47
C PRO A 262 43.24 23.58 20.81
N ASN A 263 43.98 22.48 20.96
CA ASN A 263 45.40 22.50 21.31
C ASN A 263 46.34 22.70 20.11
N PHE A 264 45.82 22.63 18.88
CA PHE A 264 46.62 22.82 17.68
C PHE A 264 46.91 24.29 17.42
N ASN A 265 48.10 24.57 16.87
CA ASN A 265 48.41 25.91 16.36
C ASN A 265 47.66 26.18 15.05
N ALA A 266 47.69 27.44 14.58
CA ALA A 266 46.93 27.85 13.40
C ALA A 266 47.29 27.04 12.13
N ILE A 267 48.58 26.72 11.94
CA ILE A 267 49.08 25.99 10.76
C ILE A 267 48.61 24.53 10.80
N GLU A 268 48.71 23.89 11.96
CA GLU A 268 48.22 22.52 12.17
C GLU A 268 46.70 22.43 11.97
N MET A 269 45.97 23.41 12.50
CA MET A 269 44.52 23.49 12.33
C MET A 269 44.13 23.63 10.86
N ASP A 270 44.80 24.52 10.12
CA ASP A 270 44.53 24.71 8.69
C ASP A 270 44.83 23.43 7.89
N SER A 271 45.90 22.71 8.22
CA SER A 271 46.20 21.40 7.62
C SER A 271 45.09 20.37 7.89
N GLU A 272 44.55 20.31 9.10
CA GLU A 272 43.47 19.38 9.44
C GLU A 272 42.13 19.74 8.79
N ILE A 273 41.85 21.03 8.63
CA ILE A 273 40.66 21.50 7.90
C ILE A 273 40.81 21.18 6.41
N GLN A 274 42.00 21.34 5.84
CA GLN A 274 42.28 21.00 4.43
C GLN A 274 42.03 19.50 4.17
N LYS A 275 42.51 18.61 5.04
CA LYS A 275 42.22 17.16 4.95
C LYS A 275 40.72 16.88 4.99
N GLN A 276 39.96 17.61 5.81
CA GLN A 276 38.51 17.45 5.87
C GLN A 276 37.81 17.89 4.58
N PHE A 277 38.32 18.90 3.87
CA PHE A 277 37.83 19.24 2.53
C PHE A 277 38.14 18.15 1.52
N GLU A 278 39.33 17.54 1.55
CA GLU A 278 39.70 16.41 0.68
C GLU A 278 38.78 15.20 0.89
N GLU A 279 38.40 14.91 2.13
CA GLU A 279 37.42 13.86 2.42
C GLU A 279 36.02 14.20 1.88
N LEU A 280 35.61 15.48 1.84
CA LEU A 280 34.36 15.88 1.16
C LEU A 280 34.41 15.62 -0.34
N TYR A 281 35.52 15.94 -1.02
CA TYR A 281 35.69 15.59 -2.43
C TYR A 281 35.64 14.08 -2.66
N SER A 282 36.34 13.31 -1.81
CA SER A 282 36.33 11.85 -1.88
C SER A 282 34.92 11.27 -1.76
N LEU A 283 34.05 11.87 -0.93
CA LEU A 283 32.65 11.47 -0.82
C LEU A 283 31.83 11.78 -2.08
N LEU A 284 32.10 12.90 -2.77
CA LEU A 284 31.45 13.25 -4.03
C LEU A 284 31.86 12.33 -5.19
N GLU A 285 33.05 11.72 -5.10
CA GLU A 285 33.63 10.86 -6.14
C GLU A 285 33.50 9.36 -5.83
N ASP A 286 32.81 9.00 -4.75
CA ASP A 286 32.66 7.60 -4.33
C ASP A 286 31.98 6.74 -5.41
N PRO A 287 32.44 5.50 -5.65
CA PRO A 287 31.86 4.62 -6.67
C PRO A 287 30.38 4.27 -6.41
N TYR A 288 29.89 4.39 -5.17
CA TYR A 288 28.51 4.07 -4.81
C TYR A 288 27.61 5.32 -4.74
N PRO A 289 26.49 5.35 -5.49
CA PRO A 289 25.53 6.46 -5.51
C PRO A 289 25.03 6.94 -4.13
N MET A 290 24.87 6.02 -3.18
CA MET A 290 24.39 6.33 -1.83
C MET A 290 25.38 7.20 -1.04
N VAL A 291 26.69 6.99 -1.24
CA VAL A 291 27.73 7.76 -0.58
C VAL A 291 27.81 9.14 -1.22
N ARG A 292 27.80 9.23 -2.55
CA ARG A 292 27.75 10.52 -3.27
C ARG A 292 26.54 11.37 -2.90
N SER A 293 25.37 10.75 -2.73
CA SER A 293 24.16 11.43 -2.25
C SER A 293 24.34 12.01 -0.84
N ALA A 294 25.03 11.29 0.06
CA ALA A 294 25.38 11.80 1.39
C ALA A 294 26.44 12.91 1.32
N GLY A 295 27.41 12.79 0.41
CA GLY A 295 28.41 13.82 0.11
C GLY A 295 27.78 15.12 -0.37
N ILE A 296 26.84 15.06 -1.32
CA ILE A 296 26.09 16.24 -1.81
C ILE A 296 25.37 16.95 -0.67
N LEU A 297 24.66 16.19 0.17
CA LEU A 297 24.00 16.73 1.36
C LEU A 297 25.01 17.39 2.30
N GLY A 298 26.16 16.75 2.48
CA GLY A 298 27.26 17.25 3.28
C GLY A 298 27.79 18.60 2.81
N VAL A 299 28.18 18.66 1.54
CA VAL A 299 28.68 19.88 0.90
C VAL A 299 27.64 20.99 0.97
N CYS A 300 26.36 20.71 0.66
CA CYS A 300 25.31 21.74 0.72
C CYS A 300 25.07 22.28 2.14
N LYS A 301 25.14 21.42 3.17
CA LYS A 301 25.02 21.86 4.57
C LYS A 301 26.22 22.66 5.04
N ILE A 302 27.43 22.20 4.72
CA ILE A 302 28.68 22.85 5.15
C ILE A 302 28.83 24.21 4.48
N THR A 303 28.66 24.28 3.15
CA THR A 303 28.72 25.54 2.40
C THR A 303 27.67 26.54 2.87
N SER A 304 26.41 26.10 3.09
CA SER A 304 25.37 26.98 3.62
C SER A 304 25.72 27.55 5.00
N ARG A 305 26.27 26.70 5.89
CA ARG A 305 26.56 27.05 7.30
C ARG A 305 27.86 27.83 7.51
N TYR A 306 28.87 27.61 6.67
CA TYR A 306 30.22 28.15 6.82
C TYR A 306 30.63 29.05 5.65
N TRP A 307 29.67 29.55 4.88
CA TRP A 307 29.88 30.33 3.65
C TRP A 307 30.99 31.38 3.74
N GLU A 308 30.97 32.21 4.80
CA GLU A 308 31.93 33.31 5.00
C GLU A 308 33.31 32.85 5.49
N MET A 309 33.39 31.66 6.10
CA MET A 309 34.63 31.09 6.65
C MET A 309 35.36 30.19 5.65
N MET A 310 34.72 29.81 4.54
CA MET A 310 35.30 28.90 3.56
C MET A 310 36.19 29.66 2.57
N PRO A 311 37.34 29.08 2.18
CA PRO A 311 38.13 29.61 1.07
C PRO A 311 37.27 29.71 -0.21
N PRO A 312 37.23 30.88 -0.89
CA PRO A 312 36.36 31.08 -2.06
C PRO A 312 36.59 30.06 -3.18
N THR A 313 37.83 29.64 -3.39
CA THR A 313 38.22 28.63 -4.39
C THR A 313 37.56 27.29 -4.10
N ILE A 314 37.75 26.76 -2.88
CA ILE A 314 37.16 25.50 -2.43
C ILE A 314 35.62 25.54 -2.52
N LEU A 315 35.01 26.66 -2.11
CA LEU A 315 33.56 26.84 -2.18
C LEU A 315 33.06 26.75 -3.62
N ILE A 316 33.68 27.49 -4.55
CA ILE A 316 33.28 27.50 -5.97
C ILE A 316 33.48 26.11 -6.59
N ASP A 317 34.61 25.45 -6.31
CA ASP A 317 34.93 24.16 -6.90
C ASP A 317 34.00 23.05 -6.41
N LEU A 318 33.66 23.02 -5.12
CA LEU A 318 32.67 22.09 -4.56
C LEU A 318 31.29 22.29 -5.19
N LEU A 319 30.83 23.55 -5.34
CA LEU A 319 29.54 23.83 -5.95
C LEU A 319 29.52 23.50 -7.44
N LYS A 320 30.60 23.81 -8.17
CA LYS A 320 30.77 23.38 -9.57
C LYS A 320 30.75 21.86 -9.70
N LYS A 321 31.38 21.11 -8.79
CA LYS A 321 31.30 19.64 -8.80
C LYS A 321 29.85 19.15 -8.62
N VAL A 322 29.11 19.75 -7.69
CA VAL A 322 27.70 19.40 -7.42
C VAL A 322 26.78 19.75 -8.59
N THR A 323 26.89 20.95 -9.17
CA THR A 323 26.02 21.40 -10.26
C THR A 323 26.51 20.98 -11.65
N GLY A 324 27.79 20.70 -11.82
CA GLY A 324 28.40 20.35 -13.11
C GLY A 324 28.46 18.84 -13.35
N ASP A 325 28.91 18.06 -12.36
CA ASP A 325 29.11 16.62 -12.55
C ASP A 325 27.91 15.85 -11.99
N LEU A 326 27.59 16.08 -10.71
CA LEU A 326 26.62 15.24 -10.00
C LEU A 326 25.17 15.51 -10.39
N ALA A 327 24.87 16.71 -10.91
CA ALA A 327 23.56 17.01 -11.50
C ALA A 327 23.29 16.18 -12.77
N PHE A 328 24.34 15.70 -13.43
CA PHE A 328 24.30 14.91 -14.65
C PHE A 328 24.87 13.50 -14.44
N ASP A 329 24.86 13.01 -13.20
CA ASP A 329 25.37 11.71 -12.83
C ASP A 329 24.77 10.58 -13.67
N ALA A 330 25.59 9.94 -14.51
CA ALA A 330 25.11 8.92 -15.44
C ALA A 330 24.68 7.63 -14.73
N SER A 331 25.28 7.29 -13.59
CA SER A 331 25.08 5.98 -12.95
C SER A 331 23.85 5.92 -12.05
N SER A 332 23.33 7.06 -11.55
CA SER A 332 22.16 7.04 -10.68
C SER A 332 21.31 8.30 -10.70
N ALA A 333 20.01 8.12 -10.96
CA ALA A 333 19.02 9.17 -10.78
C ALA A 333 18.83 9.59 -9.32
N ASP A 334 19.24 8.79 -8.32
CA ASP A 334 19.17 9.20 -6.91
C ASP A 334 20.21 10.28 -6.57
N VAL A 335 21.38 10.24 -7.22
CA VAL A 335 22.42 11.27 -7.08
C VAL A 335 21.93 12.58 -7.70
N ARG A 336 21.46 12.54 -8.96
CA ARG A 336 20.87 13.71 -9.63
C ARG A 336 19.71 14.31 -8.84
N CYS A 337 18.82 13.46 -8.31
CA CYS A 337 17.71 13.89 -7.46
C CYS A 337 18.21 14.55 -6.16
N SER A 338 19.27 14.01 -5.54
CA SER A 338 19.85 14.53 -4.31
C SER A 338 20.42 15.94 -4.49
N VAL A 339 21.03 16.25 -5.65
CA VAL A 339 21.48 17.61 -5.98
C VAL A 339 20.34 18.60 -5.83
N PHE A 340 19.23 18.39 -6.54
CA PHE A 340 18.11 19.33 -6.52
C PHE A 340 17.36 19.37 -5.19
N LYS A 341 17.40 18.30 -4.39
CA LYS A 341 16.88 18.31 -3.01
C LYS A 341 17.77 19.08 -2.03
N CYS A 342 19.08 19.15 -2.27
CA CYS A 342 20.04 19.75 -1.34
C CYS A 342 20.38 21.21 -1.67
N LEU A 343 20.36 21.63 -2.94
CA LEU A 343 20.56 23.03 -3.34
C LEU A 343 19.62 24.03 -2.61
N PRO A 344 18.35 23.71 -2.31
CA PRO A 344 17.49 24.53 -1.45
C PRO A 344 18.09 24.93 -0.11
N ILE A 345 18.96 24.10 0.49
CA ILE A 345 19.65 24.38 1.77
C ILE A 345 20.64 25.54 1.61
N ILE A 346 21.29 25.63 0.44
CA ILE A 346 22.22 26.72 0.13
C ILE A 346 21.44 27.99 -0.18
N LEU A 347 20.32 27.88 -0.91
CA LEU A 347 19.44 29.00 -1.24
C LEU A 347 18.84 29.72 -0.02
N ASP A 348 18.80 29.08 1.16
CA ASP A 348 18.43 29.75 2.41
C ASP A 348 19.47 30.80 2.85
N ASN A 349 20.73 30.66 2.44
CA ASN A 349 21.77 31.65 2.63
C ASN A 349 21.76 32.66 1.48
N LYS A 350 21.38 33.91 1.77
CA LYS A 350 21.30 35.01 0.78
C LYS A 350 22.65 35.34 0.13
N LEU A 351 23.77 35.12 0.82
CA LEU A 351 25.10 35.35 0.25
C LEU A 351 25.42 34.41 -0.91
N SER A 352 24.72 33.29 -1.02
CA SER A 352 24.89 32.33 -2.11
C SER A 352 24.19 32.71 -3.41
N HIS A 353 23.23 33.63 -3.37
CA HIS A 353 22.35 33.91 -4.51
C HIS A 353 23.10 34.37 -5.76
N PRO A 354 24.10 35.28 -5.69
CA PRO A 354 24.84 35.71 -6.88
C PRO A 354 25.56 34.57 -7.59
N LEU A 355 26.18 33.66 -6.82
CA LEU A 355 26.89 32.51 -7.39
C LEU A 355 25.92 31.48 -7.96
N LEU A 356 24.82 31.19 -7.25
CA LEU A 356 23.81 30.25 -7.74
C LEU A 356 23.06 30.78 -8.98
N GLU A 357 22.80 32.08 -9.09
CA GLU A 357 22.22 32.67 -10.31
C GLU A 357 23.10 32.45 -11.54
N GLN A 358 24.43 32.37 -11.36
CA GLN A 358 25.38 32.05 -12.44
C GLN A 358 25.44 30.55 -12.76
N LEU A 359 25.37 29.67 -11.76
CA LEU A 359 25.54 28.22 -11.94
C LEU A 359 24.26 27.50 -12.41
N LEU A 360 23.09 27.92 -11.95
CA LEU A 360 21.83 27.21 -12.20
C LEU A 360 21.37 27.16 -13.66
N PRO A 361 21.59 28.17 -14.53
CA PRO A 361 21.16 28.12 -15.94
C PRO A 361 21.69 26.93 -16.75
N ALA A 362 22.85 26.39 -16.38
CA ALA A 362 23.40 25.18 -17.00
C ALA A 362 22.51 23.93 -16.78
N LEU A 363 21.65 23.95 -15.75
CA LEU A 363 20.82 22.82 -15.32
C LEU A 363 19.46 22.75 -16.03
N LYS A 364 19.20 23.61 -17.02
CA LYS A 364 17.89 23.72 -17.69
C LYS A 364 17.35 22.40 -18.25
N TYR A 365 18.25 21.50 -18.69
CA TYR A 365 17.89 20.20 -19.26
C TYR A 365 17.47 19.16 -18.21
N SER A 366 17.73 19.40 -16.91
CA SER A 366 17.28 18.51 -15.83
C SER A 366 15.75 18.47 -15.68
N LEU A 367 15.04 19.46 -16.24
CA LEU A 367 13.59 19.41 -16.39
C LEU A 367 13.14 18.27 -17.33
N HIS A 368 14.00 17.84 -18.25
CA HIS A 368 13.75 16.75 -19.20
C HIS A 368 14.44 15.44 -18.78
N ASP A 369 14.86 15.31 -17.52
CA ASP A 369 15.47 14.06 -17.03
C ASP A 369 14.52 12.88 -17.22
N ASN A 370 15.06 11.72 -17.62
CA ASN A 370 14.27 10.50 -17.79
C ASN A 370 13.52 10.09 -16.51
N SER A 371 14.08 10.37 -15.34
CA SER A 371 13.52 10.01 -14.05
C SER A 371 12.56 11.07 -13.51
N GLU A 372 11.29 10.70 -13.29
CA GLU A 372 10.26 11.58 -12.72
C GLU A 372 10.70 12.20 -11.39
N LYS A 373 11.34 11.43 -10.51
CA LYS A 373 11.82 11.92 -9.20
C LYS A 373 12.83 13.06 -9.33
N VAL A 374 13.65 13.06 -10.38
CA VAL A 374 14.63 14.12 -10.64
C VAL A 374 13.90 15.36 -11.13
N ARG A 375 12.98 15.21 -12.09
CA ARG A 375 12.14 16.32 -12.58
C ARG A 375 11.35 16.98 -11.45
N VAL A 376 10.74 16.18 -10.55
CA VAL A 376 10.05 16.69 -9.36
C VAL A 376 10.98 17.53 -8.48
N ALA A 377 12.16 17.00 -8.14
CA ALA A 377 13.13 17.70 -7.29
C ALA A 377 13.64 18.98 -7.95
N PHE A 378 13.88 18.96 -9.27
CA PHE A 378 14.29 20.13 -10.04
C PHE A 378 13.24 21.25 -9.98
N VAL A 379 11.96 20.93 -10.20
CA VAL A 379 10.88 21.93 -10.13
C VAL A 379 10.68 22.45 -8.70
N GLU A 380 10.85 21.62 -7.67
CA GLU A 380 10.86 22.06 -6.27
C GLU A 380 12.00 23.06 -5.98
N MET A 381 13.18 22.84 -6.55
CA MET A 381 14.29 23.80 -6.47
C MET A 381 13.93 25.11 -7.18
N LEU A 382 13.32 25.09 -8.38
CA LEU A 382 12.87 26.31 -9.06
C LEU A 382 11.81 27.07 -8.25
N LEU A 383 10.89 26.37 -7.60
CA LEU A 383 9.91 26.96 -6.69
C LEU A 383 10.60 27.63 -5.49
N LYS A 384 11.64 27.00 -4.93
CA LYS A 384 12.45 27.60 -3.87
C LYS A 384 13.15 28.87 -4.35
N VAL A 385 13.79 28.85 -5.52
CA VAL A 385 14.43 30.02 -6.15
C VAL A 385 13.44 31.18 -6.29
N LYS A 386 12.23 30.90 -6.80
CA LYS A 386 11.14 31.89 -6.91
C LYS A 386 10.73 32.45 -5.54
N ALA A 387 10.59 31.59 -4.53
CA ALA A 387 10.14 31.97 -3.19
C ALA A 387 11.15 32.88 -2.47
N VAL A 388 12.44 32.55 -2.52
CA VAL A 388 13.49 33.36 -1.87
C VAL A 388 13.99 34.52 -2.73
N ARG A 389 13.47 34.66 -3.96
CA ARG A 389 13.86 35.69 -4.95
C ARG A 389 15.35 35.66 -5.32
N ALA A 390 15.97 34.47 -5.31
CA ALA A 390 17.38 34.31 -5.63
C ALA A 390 17.70 34.60 -7.11
N ALA A 391 16.79 34.21 -8.01
CA ALA A 391 16.90 34.45 -9.44
C ALA A 391 15.52 34.40 -10.11
N LYS A 392 15.42 34.92 -11.33
CA LYS A 392 14.22 34.72 -12.17
C LYS A 392 14.20 33.29 -12.70
N PHE A 393 13.22 32.47 -12.32
CA PHE A 393 13.19 31.05 -12.71
C PHE A 393 13.21 30.83 -14.23
N TRP A 394 12.63 31.76 -15.02
CA TRP A 394 12.62 31.68 -16.48
C TRP A 394 13.99 31.96 -17.13
N LYS A 395 14.94 32.55 -16.40
CA LYS A 395 16.35 32.63 -16.83
C LYS A 395 17.08 31.30 -16.64
N ILE A 396 16.64 30.49 -15.68
CA ILE A 396 17.18 29.16 -15.41
C ILE A 396 16.54 28.14 -16.37
N CYS A 397 15.21 28.14 -16.46
CA CYS A 397 14.45 27.25 -17.32
C CYS A 397 13.44 28.05 -18.16
N PRO A 398 13.72 28.26 -19.47
CA PRO A 398 12.85 29.01 -20.37
C PRO A 398 11.41 28.48 -20.42
N MET A 399 10.46 29.36 -20.73
CA MET A 399 9.02 29.04 -20.75
C MET A 399 8.71 27.88 -21.72
N GLU A 400 9.37 27.81 -22.87
CA GLU A 400 9.19 26.74 -23.87
C GLU A 400 9.39 25.34 -23.27
N HIS A 401 10.49 25.13 -22.53
CA HIS A 401 10.78 23.86 -21.88
C HIS A 401 9.73 23.51 -20.81
N ILE A 402 9.23 24.51 -20.09
CA ILE A 402 8.17 24.34 -19.08
C ILE A 402 6.87 23.90 -19.74
N LEU A 403 6.46 24.55 -20.83
CA LEU A 403 5.21 24.24 -21.54
C LEU A 403 5.24 22.84 -22.17
N VAL A 404 6.36 22.47 -22.82
CA VAL A 404 6.54 21.13 -23.41
C VAL A 404 6.42 20.02 -22.36
N ARG A 405 6.99 20.23 -21.15
CA ARG A 405 6.77 19.28 -20.04
C ARG A 405 5.36 19.33 -19.50
N LEU A 406 4.77 20.51 -19.34
CA LEU A 406 3.42 20.63 -18.77
C LEU A 406 2.37 19.85 -19.56
N GLU A 407 2.50 19.81 -20.88
CA GLU A 407 1.66 19.03 -21.79
C GLU A 407 1.74 17.51 -21.53
N SER A 408 2.97 16.99 -21.41
CA SER A 408 3.28 15.56 -21.52
C SER A 408 3.62 14.86 -20.20
N ASP A 409 3.94 15.59 -19.13
CA ASP A 409 4.44 15.01 -17.89
C ASP A 409 3.33 14.42 -16.99
N SER A 410 3.78 13.74 -15.95
CA SER A 410 2.93 13.13 -14.93
C SER A 410 2.33 14.18 -13.98
N ARG A 411 1.24 13.78 -13.30
CA ARG A 411 0.53 14.64 -12.35
C ARG A 411 1.44 15.27 -11.27
N PRO A 412 2.39 14.56 -10.61
CA PRO A 412 3.27 15.15 -9.61
C PRO A 412 4.12 16.31 -10.13
N VAL A 413 4.60 16.23 -11.38
CA VAL A 413 5.39 17.28 -12.01
C VAL A 413 4.49 18.42 -12.46
N CYS A 414 3.39 18.12 -13.16
CA CYS A 414 2.48 19.13 -13.70
C CYS A 414 1.93 20.06 -12.62
N ARG A 415 1.48 19.53 -11.47
CA ARG A 415 0.98 20.37 -10.35
C ARG A 415 2.03 21.39 -9.86
N ARG A 416 3.30 21.01 -9.82
CA ARG A 416 4.40 21.90 -9.41
C ARG A 416 4.75 22.91 -10.48
N LEU A 417 4.72 22.51 -11.76
CA LEU A 417 4.90 23.44 -12.87
C LEU A 417 3.78 24.48 -12.90
N VAL A 418 2.53 24.07 -12.69
CA VAL A 418 1.40 25.00 -12.54
C VAL A 418 1.63 25.96 -11.39
N SER A 419 2.05 25.50 -10.21
CA SER A 419 2.44 26.38 -9.09
C SER A 419 3.53 27.40 -9.48
N LEU A 420 4.53 26.96 -10.26
CA LEU A 420 5.63 27.81 -10.70
C LEU A 420 5.15 28.95 -11.60
N ILE A 421 4.24 28.67 -12.53
CA ILE A 421 3.76 29.63 -13.53
C ILE A 421 2.35 30.19 -13.25
N PHE A 422 1.75 29.87 -12.09
CA PHE A 422 0.36 30.22 -11.77
C PHE A 422 0.07 31.71 -11.94
N ASN A 423 0.88 32.56 -11.29
CA ASN A 423 0.72 34.01 -11.36
C ASN A 423 1.02 34.60 -12.76
N SER A 424 1.63 33.85 -13.66
CA SER A 424 1.88 34.30 -15.04
C SER A 424 0.62 34.18 -15.91
N PHE A 425 -0.23 33.19 -15.63
CA PHE A 425 -1.38 32.86 -16.48
C PHE A 425 -2.74 33.01 -15.79
N LEU A 426 -2.79 33.05 -14.47
CA LEU A 426 -3.98 33.41 -13.69
C LEU A 426 -3.60 34.33 -12.52
N PRO A 427 -3.27 35.60 -12.78
CA PRO A 427 -2.93 36.57 -11.75
C PRO A 427 -4.19 37.06 -11.03
N VAL A 428 -4.66 36.33 -10.02
CA VAL A 428 -5.92 36.61 -9.29
C VAL A 428 -6.00 38.00 -8.62
N ASN A 429 -4.87 38.70 -8.51
CA ASN A 429 -4.80 40.07 -7.96
C ASN A 429 -4.93 41.17 -9.03
N LEU A 430 -5.02 40.82 -10.31
CA LEU A 430 -5.23 41.75 -11.43
C LEU A 430 -6.68 41.73 -11.93
N PRO A 431 -7.12 42.73 -12.71
CA PRO A 431 -8.46 42.78 -13.29
C PRO A 431 -8.83 41.53 -14.12
N GLU A 432 -10.13 41.25 -14.20
CA GLU A 432 -10.67 40.03 -14.81
C GLU A 432 -10.37 39.95 -16.32
N GLU A 433 -10.23 41.09 -17.00
CA GLU A 433 -9.86 41.19 -18.43
C GLU A 433 -8.48 40.57 -18.70
N VAL A 434 -7.52 40.82 -17.79
CA VAL A 434 -6.16 40.29 -17.88
C VAL A 434 -6.16 38.77 -17.78
N TRP A 435 -7.10 38.18 -17.03
CA TRP A 435 -7.16 36.72 -16.90
C TRP A 435 -7.51 36.06 -18.24
N CYS A 436 -8.43 36.66 -18.98
CA CYS A 436 -8.79 36.18 -20.32
C CYS A 436 -7.64 36.34 -21.31
N GLU A 437 -6.98 37.51 -21.31
CA GLU A 437 -5.80 37.79 -22.14
C GLU A 437 -4.69 36.75 -21.93
N ARG A 438 -4.38 36.45 -20.67
CA ARG A 438 -3.36 35.44 -20.33
C ARG A 438 -3.79 34.02 -20.68
N CYS A 439 -5.09 33.72 -20.59
CA CYS A 439 -5.65 32.44 -21.03
C CYS A 439 -5.48 32.24 -22.54
N VAL A 440 -5.86 33.24 -23.33
CA VAL A 440 -5.70 33.23 -24.79
C VAL A 440 -4.23 33.14 -25.17
N THR A 441 -3.36 33.91 -24.50
CA THR A 441 -1.91 33.85 -24.72
C THR A 441 -1.38 32.43 -24.50
N LEU A 442 -1.74 31.76 -23.40
CA LEU A 442 -1.27 30.41 -23.13
C LEU A 442 -1.79 29.39 -24.15
N LEU A 443 -3.05 29.51 -24.56
CA LEU A 443 -3.64 28.70 -25.63
C LEU A 443 -2.86 28.82 -26.94
N GLN A 444 -2.51 30.06 -27.33
CA GLN A 444 -1.75 30.36 -28.54
C GLN A 444 -0.30 29.86 -28.45
N MET A 445 0.31 29.90 -27.26
CA MET A 445 1.67 29.38 -27.04
C MET A 445 1.73 27.85 -27.13
N ASN A 446 0.85 27.15 -26.42
CA ASN A 446 0.71 25.69 -26.50
C ASN A 446 -0.67 25.26 -25.94
N HIS A 447 -1.54 24.81 -26.84
CA HIS A 447 -2.90 24.40 -26.53
C HIS A 447 -2.98 23.26 -25.49
N ALA A 448 -2.13 22.24 -25.63
CA ALA A 448 -2.15 21.08 -24.75
C ALA A 448 -1.59 21.40 -23.35
N ALA A 449 -0.56 22.26 -23.26
CA ALA A 449 -0.08 22.79 -21.99
C ALA A 449 -1.13 23.66 -21.30
N ALA A 450 -1.91 24.45 -22.05
CA ALA A 450 -3.02 25.24 -21.52
C ALA A 450 -4.08 24.36 -20.85
N ARG A 451 -4.49 23.26 -21.50
CA ARG A 451 -5.42 22.26 -20.93
C ARG A 451 -4.94 21.76 -19.57
N ARG A 452 -3.66 21.39 -19.51
CA ARG A 452 -3.01 20.86 -18.30
C ARG A 452 -2.87 21.92 -17.21
N PHE A 453 -2.55 23.17 -17.57
CA PHE A 453 -2.49 24.28 -16.64
C PHE A 453 -3.83 24.49 -15.93
N TYR A 454 -4.91 24.67 -16.71
CA TYR A 454 -6.23 24.96 -16.17
C TYR A 454 -6.87 23.75 -15.47
N GLN A 455 -6.45 22.53 -15.80
CA GLN A 455 -6.84 21.33 -15.05
C GLN A 455 -6.42 21.40 -13.57
N TYR A 456 -5.23 21.94 -13.27
CA TYR A 456 -4.69 22.01 -11.91
C TYR A 456 -4.76 23.41 -11.28
N ALA A 457 -5.17 24.44 -12.01
CA ALA A 457 -5.27 25.82 -11.52
C ALA A 457 -6.13 25.96 -10.23
N HIS A 458 -7.19 25.17 -10.10
CA HIS A 458 -8.09 25.17 -8.94
C HIS A 458 -7.41 24.85 -7.60
N GLU A 459 -6.22 24.25 -7.62
CA GLU A 459 -5.46 23.94 -6.39
C GLU A 459 -4.73 25.16 -5.81
N HIS A 460 -4.61 26.24 -6.58
CA HIS A 460 -3.83 27.44 -6.23
C HIS A 460 -4.71 28.69 -5.99
N THR A 461 -6.02 28.57 -6.11
CA THR A 461 -6.97 29.68 -5.91
C THR A 461 -8.31 29.18 -5.38
N ALA A 462 -9.11 30.10 -4.83
CA ALA A 462 -10.49 29.80 -4.44
C ALA A 462 -11.34 29.39 -5.66
N CYS A 463 -12.31 28.50 -5.42
CA CYS A 463 -13.26 28.03 -6.44
C CYS A 463 -14.07 29.18 -7.07
N THR A 464 -14.30 30.26 -6.31
CA THR A 464 -14.97 31.48 -6.80
C THR A 464 -14.21 32.15 -7.93
N ASN A 465 -12.88 32.22 -7.87
CA ASN A 465 -12.06 32.80 -8.94
C ASN A 465 -12.08 31.92 -10.20
N ILE A 466 -12.15 30.59 -10.03
CA ILE A 466 -12.32 29.68 -11.17
C ILE A 466 -13.69 29.86 -11.81
N ALA A 467 -14.76 29.98 -11.02
CA ALA A 467 -16.11 30.25 -11.54
C ALA A 467 -16.17 31.62 -12.27
N LYS A 468 -15.51 32.64 -11.74
CA LYS A 468 -15.35 33.93 -12.42
C LYS A 468 -14.62 33.78 -13.76
N LEU A 469 -13.49 33.07 -13.80
CA LEU A 469 -12.75 32.82 -15.04
C LEU A 469 -13.62 32.11 -16.10
N ILE A 470 -14.43 31.13 -15.71
CA ILE A 470 -15.41 30.48 -16.61
C ILE A 470 -16.36 31.53 -17.22
N HIS A 471 -16.86 32.48 -16.42
CA HIS A 471 -17.74 33.55 -16.91
C HIS A 471 -17.04 34.59 -17.78
N VAL A 472 -15.79 34.94 -17.46
CA VAL A 472 -14.97 35.85 -18.24
C VAL A 472 -14.70 35.26 -19.63
N ILE A 473 -14.30 33.98 -19.70
CA ILE A 473 -14.10 33.29 -20.99
C ILE A 473 -15.42 33.22 -21.78
N ARG A 474 -16.55 32.96 -21.11
CA ARG A 474 -17.88 33.02 -21.76
C ARG A 474 -18.18 34.42 -22.30
N HIS A 475 -17.86 35.48 -21.58
CA HIS A 475 -18.06 36.85 -22.04
C HIS A 475 -17.21 37.16 -23.29
N CYS A 476 -15.95 36.71 -23.29
CA CYS A 476 -15.06 36.77 -24.45
C CYS A 476 -15.65 36.06 -25.68
N LEU A 477 -16.13 34.82 -25.52
CA LEU A 477 -16.77 34.06 -26.60
C LEU A 477 -18.00 34.80 -27.16
N ASN A 478 -18.86 35.34 -26.27
CA ASN A 478 -20.02 36.13 -26.68
C ASN A 478 -19.62 37.41 -27.43
N ALA A 479 -18.53 38.08 -27.03
CA ALA A 479 -18.02 39.26 -27.72
C ALA A 479 -17.56 38.91 -29.14
N CYS A 480 -16.86 37.78 -29.31
CA CYS A 480 -16.46 37.28 -30.63
C CYS A 480 -17.68 37.00 -31.53
N ILE A 481 -18.73 36.37 -30.98
CA ILE A 481 -19.96 36.10 -31.74
C ILE A 481 -20.66 37.40 -32.15
N ARG A 482 -20.83 38.35 -31.22
CA ARG A 482 -21.45 39.66 -31.53
C ARG A 482 -20.69 40.40 -32.61
N LYS A 483 -19.36 40.37 -32.57
CA LYS A 483 -18.49 40.94 -33.60
C LYS A 483 -18.74 40.29 -34.96
N ALA A 484 -18.74 38.96 -35.04
CA ALA A 484 -19.01 38.23 -36.29
C ALA A 484 -20.44 38.40 -36.83
N ILE A 485 -21.39 38.84 -36.01
CA ILE A 485 -22.74 39.21 -36.43
C ILE A 485 -22.74 40.65 -36.97
N ARG A 486 -22.06 41.59 -36.31
CA ARG A 486 -21.91 42.98 -36.78
C ARG A 486 -21.14 43.06 -38.11
N GLU A 487 -20.04 42.33 -38.23
CA GLU A 487 -19.26 42.23 -39.48
C GLU A 487 -20.03 41.58 -40.64
N ARG A 488 -21.14 40.86 -40.37
CA ARG A 488 -22.06 40.36 -41.41
C ARG A 488 -23.20 41.33 -41.75
N GLN A 489 -23.41 42.35 -40.91
CA GLN A 489 -24.49 43.33 -41.06
C GLN A 489 -23.97 44.69 -41.58
N GLU A 490 -22.69 44.99 -41.39
CA GLU A 490 -22.03 46.24 -41.81
C GLU A 490 -21.25 46.07 -43.13
N GLU A 491 -21.94 45.78 -44.23
CA GLU A 491 -21.48 46.18 -45.58
C GLU A 491 -21.89 47.62 -45.94
N ASP A 492 -22.73 48.28 -45.11
CA ASP A 492 -23.14 49.68 -45.27
C ASP A 492 -22.99 50.44 -43.94
N GLU A 493 -22.28 51.58 -44.03
CA GLU A 493 -22.08 52.65 -43.05
C GLU A 493 -20.92 52.54 -42.02
N GLU A 494 -20.03 53.55 -42.11
CA GLU A 494 -18.88 53.80 -41.25
C GLU A 494 -19.24 54.40 -39.88
N ARG A 495 -18.33 54.17 -38.91
CA ARG A 495 -18.12 54.84 -37.58
C ARG A 495 -18.70 54.07 -36.38
N GLU A 496 -18.12 54.08 -35.19
CA GLU A 496 -17.03 54.83 -34.55
C GLU A 496 -16.39 53.88 -33.50
N LYS A 497 -15.05 53.79 -33.43
CA LYS A 497 -14.34 52.88 -32.52
C LYS A 497 -14.12 53.53 -31.16
N GLU A 498 -14.99 53.24 -30.19
CA GLU A 498 -14.67 53.44 -28.78
C GLU A 498 -14.68 52.11 -28.01
N ASN A 499 -13.55 51.88 -27.30
CA ASN A 499 -13.23 50.75 -26.43
C ASN A 499 -13.14 49.36 -27.09
N VAL A 500 -12.25 49.23 -28.08
CA VAL A 500 -11.80 47.93 -28.60
C VAL A 500 -10.82 47.32 -27.59
N SER A 501 -11.21 46.24 -26.90
CA SER A 501 -10.29 45.50 -26.02
C SER A 501 -9.16 44.86 -26.84
N VAL A 502 -7.99 44.60 -26.24
CA VAL A 502 -6.86 43.95 -26.95
C VAL A 502 -7.29 42.60 -27.52
N LEU A 503 -8.16 41.88 -26.81
CA LEU A 503 -8.77 40.62 -27.25
C LEU A 503 -9.60 40.77 -28.54
N ASP A 504 -10.31 41.89 -28.70
CA ASP A 504 -11.16 42.15 -29.88
C ASP A 504 -10.35 42.32 -31.17
N LYS A 505 -9.04 42.59 -31.07
CA LYS A 505 -8.13 42.66 -32.23
C LYS A 505 -7.50 41.29 -32.57
N THR A 506 -7.49 40.35 -31.64
CA THR A 506 -6.73 39.08 -31.76
C THR A 506 -7.59 37.85 -31.99
N LEU A 507 -8.85 37.85 -31.53
CA LEU A 507 -9.76 36.70 -31.68
C LEU A 507 -10.85 36.95 -32.72
N SER A 508 -11.17 35.92 -33.50
CA SER A 508 -12.29 35.87 -34.44
C SER A 508 -12.99 34.52 -34.32
N VAL A 509 -14.30 34.50 -34.58
CA VAL A 509 -15.09 33.27 -34.67
C VAL A 509 -14.57 32.33 -35.77
N SER A 510 -13.87 32.86 -36.78
CA SER A 510 -13.22 32.06 -37.83
C SER A 510 -12.01 31.28 -37.33
N ASP A 511 -11.39 31.66 -36.20
CA ASP A 511 -10.33 30.88 -35.56
C ASP A 511 -10.92 29.74 -34.73
N ALA A 512 -11.35 28.70 -35.43
CA ALA A 512 -11.97 27.53 -34.84
C ALA A 512 -11.06 26.82 -33.82
N ALA A 513 -9.72 26.95 -33.93
CA ALA A 513 -8.79 26.34 -32.98
C ALA A 513 -8.79 27.08 -31.63
N SER A 514 -8.71 28.42 -31.64
CA SER A 514 -8.80 29.21 -30.41
C SER A 514 -10.18 29.11 -29.75
N MET A 515 -11.25 29.12 -30.55
CA MET A 515 -12.64 28.98 -30.04
C MET A 515 -12.87 27.61 -29.40
N ALA A 516 -12.44 26.53 -30.06
CA ALA A 516 -12.48 25.18 -29.50
C ALA A 516 -11.70 25.12 -28.18
N GLY A 517 -10.49 25.68 -28.15
CA GLY A 517 -9.64 25.70 -26.95
C GLY A 517 -10.24 26.45 -25.77
N LEU A 518 -10.88 27.60 -26.01
CA LEU A 518 -11.57 28.36 -24.95
C LEU A 518 -12.78 27.57 -24.41
N LEU A 519 -13.60 26.99 -25.28
CA LEU A 519 -14.72 26.14 -24.88
C LEU A 519 -14.25 24.93 -24.06
N GLU A 520 -13.13 24.33 -24.47
CA GLU A 520 -12.54 23.18 -23.81
C GLU A 520 -11.96 23.54 -22.43
N ILE A 521 -11.33 24.71 -22.30
CA ILE A 521 -10.89 25.23 -20.99
C ILE A 521 -12.09 25.45 -20.07
N ILE A 522 -13.22 25.98 -20.56
CA ILE A 522 -14.45 26.10 -19.75
C ILE A 522 -14.87 24.73 -19.21
N VAL A 523 -14.88 23.68 -20.06
CA VAL A 523 -15.20 22.31 -19.63
C VAL A 523 -14.25 21.84 -18.53
N ILE A 524 -12.93 22.02 -18.72
CA ILE A 524 -11.90 21.62 -17.76
C ILE A 524 -12.09 22.34 -16.42
N LEU A 525 -12.24 23.67 -16.46
CA LEU A 525 -12.41 24.50 -15.27
C LEU A 525 -13.68 24.10 -14.51
N TRP A 526 -14.81 23.98 -15.21
CA TRP A 526 -16.07 23.58 -14.58
C TRP A 526 -15.94 22.19 -13.94
N LYS A 527 -15.37 21.22 -14.65
CA LYS A 527 -15.12 19.88 -14.12
C LYS A 527 -14.23 19.91 -12.87
N SER A 528 -13.21 20.77 -12.84
CA SER A 528 -12.27 20.89 -11.73
C SER A 528 -12.93 21.37 -10.42
N ILE A 529 -13.94 22.24 -10.51
CA ILE A 529 -14.67 22.77 -9.36
C ILE A 529 -16.06 22.14 -9.16
N HIS A 530 -16.44 21.13 -9.95
CA HIS A 530 -17.79 20.55 -9.96
C HIS A 530 -18.26 20.15 -8.55
N ARG A 531 -17.43 19.46 -7.76
CA ARG A 531 -17.78 19.08 -6.37
C ARG A 531 -18.01 20.27 -5.44
N SER A 532 -17.24 21.35 -5.63
CA SER A 532 -17.39 22.59 -4.84
C SER A 532 -18.65 23.36 -5.27
N MET A 533 -18.96 23.34 -6.57
CA MET A 533 -20.18 23.94 -7.14
C MET A 533 -21.45 23.20 -6.67
N GLU A 534 -21.41 21.88 -6.51
CA GLU A 534 -22.54 21.12 -5.95
C GLU A 534 -22.91 21.57 -4.52
N LYS A 535 -21.94 22.05 -3.74
CA LYS A 535 -22.17 22.57 -2.38
C LYS A 535 -22.77 23.99 -2.37
N ASN A 536 -22.52 24.79 -3.41
CA ASN A 536 -23.05 26.15 -3.54
C ASN A 536 -24.14 26.18 -4.64
N LYS A 537 -25.39 25.92 -4.22
CA LYS A 537 -26.55 25.82 -5.13
C LYS A 537 -26.76 27.10 -5.94
N GLU A 538 -26.59 28.28 -5.35
CA GLU A 538 -26.81 29.56 -6.03
C GLU A 538 -25.80 29.80 -7.14
N ALA A 539 -24.50 29.66 -6.86
CA ALA A 539 -23.44 29.82 -7.86
C ALA A 539 -23.57 28.80 -9.00
N ARG A 540 -23.97 27.57 -8.66
CA ARG A 540 -24.25 26.51 -9.64
C ARG A 540 -25.42 26.88 -10.54
N LEU A 541 -26.57 27.26 -9.98
CA LEU A 541 -27.76 27.63 -10.75
C LEU A 541 -27.48 28.85 -11.63
N TYR A 542 -26.80 29.86 -11.11
CA TYR A 542 -26.37 31.03 -11.87
C TYR A 542 -25.49 30.63 -13.06
N THR A 543 -24.52 29.74 -12.85
CA THR A 543 -23.63 29.29 -13.93
C THR A 543 -24.38 28.52 -15.00
N ILE A 544 -25.26 27.60 -14.59
CA ILE A 544 -26.11 26.84 -15.50
C ILE A 544 -27.00 27.77 -16.34
N ASP A 545 -27.68 28.74 -15.73
CA ASP A 545 -28.57 29.68 -16.43
C ASP A 545 -27.82 30.54 -17.47
N LYS A 546 -26.64 31.08 -17.10
CA LYS A 546 -25.82 31.89 -18.00
C LYS A 546 -25.24 31.12 -19.18
N PHE A 547 -25.01 29.82 -19.05
CA PHE A 547 -24.56 28.99 -20.17
C PHE A 547 -25.73 28.43 -20.98
N ALA A 548 -26.83 28.03 -20.35
CA ALA A 548 -28.03 27.56 -21.04
C ALA A 548 -28.59 28.60 -22.01
N SER A 549 -28.54 29.88 -21.64
CA SER A 549 -29.00 30.99 -22.50
C SER A 549 -28.17 31.24 -23.76
N VAL A 550 -26.85 30.96 -23.74
CA VAL A 550 -25.95 31.22 -24.88
C VAL A 550 -25.68 30.00 -25.74
N LEU A 551 -25.92 28.81 -25.20
CA LEU A 551 -25.70 27.52 -25.85
C LEU A 551 -26.40 27.35 -27.22
N PRO A 552 -27.66 27.79 -27.45
CA PRO A 552 -28.26 27.70 -28.79
C PRO A 552 -27.49 28.52 -29.83
N GLU A 553 -27.05 29.72 -29.46
CA GLU A 553 -26.27 30.58 -30.33
C GLU A 553 -24.89 29.97 -30.60
N TYR A 554 -24.26 29.37 -29.58
CA TYR A 554 -22.98 28.67 -29.73
C TYR A 554 -23.08 27.49 -30.69
N LEU A 555 -24.12 26.67 -30.57
CA LEU A 555 -24.35 25.53 -31.48
C LEU A 555 -24.69 25.98 -32.91
N LYS A 556 -25.26 27.18 -33.10
CA LYS A 556 -25.52 27.76 -34.42
C LYS A 556 -24.25 28.33 -35.05
N VAL A 557 -23.40 28.97 -34.26
CA VAL A 557 -22.22 29.69 -34.76
C VAL A 557 -21.00 28.77 -34.89
N PHE A 558 -20.75 27.91 -33.91
CA PHE A 558 -19.60 27.00 -33.90
C PHE A 558 -19.93 25.65 -34.53
N GLN A 559 -19.89 25.59 -35.87
CA GLN A 559 -20.19 24.38 -36.64
C GLN A 559 -19.01 23.42 -36.82
N ASP A 560 -17.79 23.85 -36.47
CA ASP A 560 -16.59 23.00 -36.52
C ASP A 560 -16.70 21.85 -35.50
N ASP A 561 -16.39 20.63 -35.92
CA ASP A 561 -16.51 19.44 -35.08
C ASP A 561 -15.65 19.51 -33.82
N ARG A 562 -14.52 20.24 -33.84
CA ARG A 562 -13.66 20.48 -32.68
C ARG A 562 -14.35 21.33 -31.61
N CYS A 563 -15.28 22.20 -31.98
CA CYS A 563 -16.08 22.99 -31.04
C CYS A 563 -17.30 22.22 -30.53
N LYS A 564 -17.89 21.34 -31.35
CA LYS A 564 -19.08 20.56 -30.97
C LYS A 564 -18.83 19.66 -29.76
N ILE A 565 -17.67 19.00 -29.68
CA ILE A 565 -17.34 18.08 -28.58
C ILE A 565 -17.33 18.81 -27.21
N PRO A 566 -16.59 19.91 -27.01
CA PRO A 566 -16.68 20.72 -25.79
C PRO A 566 -18.10 21.21 -25.49
N LEU A 567 -18.88 21.61 -26.49
CA LEU A 567 -20.26 22.04 -26.30
C LEU A 567 -21.16 20.90 -25.79
N PHE A 568 -21.02 19.69 -26.33
CA PHE A 568 -21.71 18.50 -25.81
C PHE A 568 -21.29 18.19 -24.37
N MET A 569 -20.00 18.31 -24.04
CA MET A 569 -19.52 18.15 -22.67
C MET A 569 -20.09 19.19 -21.71
N LEU A 570 -20.18 20.47 -22.12
CA LEU A 570 -20.81 21.51 -21.30
C LEU A 570 -22.28 21.21 -21.02
N MET A 571 -23.01 20.71 -22.02
CA MET A 571 -24.41 20.30 -21.84
C MET A 571 -24.58 19.16 -20.85
N SER A 572 -23.61 18.24 -20.76
CA SER A 572 -23.65 17.16 -19.76
C SER A 572 -23.60 17.67 -18.31
N PHE A 573 -23.11 18.88 -18.07
CA PHE A 573 -23.06 19.50 -16.74
C PHE A 573 -24.36 20.18 -16.33
N MET A 574 -25.35 20.28 -17.24
CA MET A 574 -26.61 20.98 -17.03
C MET A 574 -27.78 19.99 -16.85
N PRO A 575 -28.76 20.30 -15.99
CA PRO A 575 -29.95 19.47 -15.86
C PRO A 575 -30.83 19.58 -17.12
N PRO A 576 -31.58 18.52 -17.47
CA PRO A 576 -32.45 18.51 -18.64
C PRO A 576 -33.51 19.64 -18.65
N SER A 577 -33.91 20.15 -17.48
CA SER A 577 -34.82 21.31 -17.35
C SER A 577 -34.22 22.63 -17.89
N SER A 578 -32.90 22.80 -17.81
CA SER A 578 -32.22 24.00 -18.34
C SER A 578 -31.99 23.90 -19.85
N VAL A 579 -31.90 22.68 -20.37
CA VAL A 579 -31.77 22.34 -21.79
C VAL A 579 -33.16 22.26 -22.47
N SER A 580 -34.27 22.47 -21.77
CA SER A 580 -35.63 22.49 -22.35
C SER A 580 -36.21 23.90 -22.50
N ALA A 581 -35.49 24.94 -22.07
CA ALA A 581 -35.84 26.35 -22.26
C ALA A 581 -35.57 26.88 -23.68
N PHE A 582 -35.26 26.02 -24.66
CA PHE A 582 -35.16 26.36 -26.09
C PHE A 582 -36.54 26.67 -26.68
N ARG A 583 -37.12 27.81 -26.33
CA ARG A 583 -38.33 28.33 -26.98
C ARG A 583 -37.96 29.48 -27.90
N ALA A 584 -38.31 29.35 -29.18
CA ALA A 584 -38.56 30.52 -30.01
C ALA A 584 -39.65 31.36 -29.33
N ALA A 585 -39.39 32.66 -29.17
CA ALA A 585 -40.36 33.62 -28.66
C ALA A 585 -41.67 33.54 -29.48
N PRO A 586 -42.86 33.57 -28.86
CA PRO A 586 -44.11 33.59 -29.62
C PRO A 586 -44.26 34.96 -30.30
N ARG A 587 -44.36 34.97 -31.64
CA ARG A 587 -44.97 36.10 -32.36
C ARG A 587 -46.40 36.26 -31.85
N ARG A 588 -46.77 37.48 -31.45
CA ARG A 588 -48.12 37.85 -31.02
C ARG A 588 -49.13 37.58 -32.15
N LEU A 589 -50.15 36.77 -31.86
CA LEU A 589 -51.44 36.75 -32.57
C LEU A 589 -52.55 36.56 -31.51
N PRO A 590 -53.76 37.12 -31.73
CA PRO A 590 -54.74 37.40 -30.68
C PRO A 590 -55.58 36.17 -30.27
N PRO A 591 -56.30 36.24 -29.13
CA PRO A 591 -56.80 35.07 -28.44
C PRO A 591 -58.25 34.76 -28.81
N LEU A 592 -58.53 33.59 -29.40
CA LEU A 592 -59.84 32.97 -29.31
C LEU A 592 -59.71 31.43 -29.39
N ILE A 593 -60.22 30.78 -28.34
CA ILE A 593 -60.76 29.42 -28.24
C ILE A 593 -59.77 28.24 -28.44
N ASP A 594 -59.34 27.65 -27.33
CA ASP A 594 -59.71 26.26 -26.94
C ASP A 594 -58.77 25.75 -25.82
N GLU A 595 -59.36 25.39 -24.69
CA GLU A 595 -58.68 25.08 -23.42
C GLU A 595 -58.23 23.60 -23.33
N ARG A 596 -57.91 22.96 -24.46
CA ARG A 596 -57.55 21.52 -24.53
C ARG A 596 -56.12 21.18 -24.95
N ARG A 597 -55.18 22.13 -25.00
CA ARG A 597 -53.74 21.86 -25.18
C ARG A 597 -52.90 22.25 -23.95
N ARG A 598 -53.04 21.50 -22.86
CA ARG A 598 -52.07 21.47 -21.73
C ARG A 598 -51.46 20.09 -21.52
N LEU A 599 -51.11 19.38 -22.61
CA LEU A 599 -50.41 18.10 -22.50
C LEU A 599 -49.36 17.86 -23.61
N CYS A 600 -48.49 18.84 -23.86
CA CYS A 600 -47.23 18.60 -24.60
C CYS A 600 -46.11 19.43 -23.96
N ARG A 601 -45.50 18.89 -22.88
CA ARG A 601 -44.30 19.43 -22.21
C ARG A 601 -43.03 18.62 -22.57
N SER A 602 -43.06 17.78 -23.62
CA SER A 602 -42.06 16.71 -23.84
C SER A 602 -41.27 16.79 -25.17
N ASP A 603 -41.44 17.82 -26.00
CA ASP A 603 -41.05 17.70 -27.43
C ASP A 603 -39.66 18.24 -27.80
N CYS A 604 -39.01 19.07 -26.97
CA CYS A 604 -37.68 19.61 -27.34
C CYS A 604 -36.52 18.69 -26.93
N VAL A 605 -36.63 17.99 -25.79
CA VAL A 605 -35.60 17.03 -25.38
C VAL A 605 -35.58 15.84 -26.35
N SER A 606 -36.73 15.48 -26.96
CA SER A 606 -36.84 14.40 -27.93
C SER A 606 -36.04 14.68 -29.22
N VAL A 607 -36.01 15.91 -29.74
CA VAL A 607 -35.27 16.24 -30.98
C VAL A 607 -33.75 16.15 -30.78
N PHE A 608 -33.24 16.65 -29.65
CA PHE A 608 -31.80 16.60 -29.34
C PHE A 608 -31.34 15.21 -28.89
N SER A 609 -32.14 14.50 -28.08
CA SER A 609 -31.86 13.09 -27.76
C SER A 609 -31.88 12.23 -29.01
N CYS A 610 -32.75 12.53 -29.99
CA CYS A 610 -32.74 11.87 -31.30
C CYS A 610 -31.44 12.15 -32.07
N GLY A 611 -30.90 13.37 -32.02
CA GLY A 611 -29.59 13.68 -32.60
C GLY A 611 -28.44 12.87 -31.98
N VAL A 612 -28.37 12.80 -30.65
CA VAL A 612 -27.35 12.01 -29.94
C VAL A 612 -27.53 10.50 -30.15
N ILE A 613 -28.77 10.00 -30.09
CA ILE A 613 -29.10 8.59 -30.37
C ILE A 613 -28.79 8.23 -31.83
N SER A 614 -29.06 9.13 -32.79
CA SER A 614 -28.70 8.92 -34.20
C SER A 614 -27.19 8.86 -34.38
N THR A 615 -26.44 9.70 -33.66
CA THR A 615 -24.96 9.69 -33.66
C THR A 615 -24.41 8.41 -33.07
N LEU A 616 -24.99 7.91 -31.96
CA LEU A 616 -24.65 6.62 -31.37
C LEU A 616 -25.00 5.46 -32.30
N ARG A 617 -26.17 5.51 -32.93
CA ARG A 617 -26.65 4.51 -33.89
C ARG A 617 -25.74 4.40 -35.11
N ASN A 618 -25.20 5.52 -35.58
CA ASN A 618 -24.36 5.62 -36.76
C ASN A 618 -22.87 5.34 -36.49
N GLN A 619 -22.46 5.06 -35.25
CA GLN A 619 -21.06 4.70 -34.97
C GLN A 619 -20.63 3.43 -35.72
N GLU A 620 -19.39 3.42 -36.19
CA GLU A 620 -18.75 2.28 -36.84
C GLU A 620 -18.35 1.21 -35.80
N GLN A 621 -18.44 -0.06 -36.20
CA GLN A 621 -18.08 -1.20 -35.35
C GLN A 621 -16.54 -1.29 -35.28
N GLY A 622 -15.97 -1.05 -34.09
CA GLY A 622 -14.51 -1.07 -33.89
C GLY A 622 -13.81 0.29 -33.86
N ALA A 623 -14.54 1.41 -33.84
CA ALA A 623 -13.95 2.74 -33.70
C ALA A 623 -13.07 2.82 -32.43
N ALA A 624 -11.79 3.15 -32.61
CA ALA A 624 -10.83 3.32 -31.50
C ALA A 624 -11.15 4.54 -30.62
N ASP A 625 -11.93 5.47 -31.15
CA ASP A 625 -12.28 6.70 -30.47
C ASP A 625 -13.43 6.47 -29.47
N ARG A 626 -13.20 6.82 -28.20
CA ARG A 626 -14.18 6.67 -27.10
C ARG A 626 -15.27 7.76 -27.15
N SER A 627 -15.61 8.24 -28.35
CA SER A 627 -16.56 9.32 -28.60
C SER A 627 -17.94 9.02 -28.01
N TYR A 628 -18.36 7.75 -28.04
CA TYR A 628 -19.62 7.27 -27.46
C TYR A 628 -19.71 7.46 -25.94
N CYS A 629 -18.59 7.50 -25.20
CA CYS A 629 -18.59 7.64 -23.75
C CYS A 629 -19.27 8.95 -23.30
N THR A 630 -18.89 10.06 -23.92
CA THR A 630 -19.46 11.39 -23.63
C THR A 630 -20.94 11.45 -24.00
N LEU A 631 -21.34 10.80 -25.10
CA LEU A 631 -22.72 10.76 -25.56
C LEU A 631 -23.60 9.91 -24.60
N LEU A 632 -23.08 8.78 -24.13
CA LEU A 632 -23.74 7.96 -23.11
C LEU A 632 -23.86 8.71 -21.78
N ASP A 633 -22.83 9.43 -21.34
CA ASP A 633 -22.86 10.29 -20.15
C ASP A 633 -23.96 11.36 -20.26
N CYS A 634 -24.10 12.00 -21.43
CA CYS A 634 -25.14 12.99 -21.70
C CYS A 634 -26.53 12.37 -21.58
N LEU A 635 -26.79 11.24 -22.27
CA LEU A 635 -28.08 10.58 -22.24
C LEU A 635 -28.45 10.05 -20.85
N CYS A 636 -27.48 9.54 -20.07
CA CYS A 636 -27.71 9.14 -18.69
C CYS A 636 -28.06 10.36 -17.82
N SER A 637 -27.32 11.46 -17.95
CA SER A 637 -27.54 12.70 -17.20
C SER A 637 -28.87 13.37 -17.54
N TRP A 638 -29.36 13.18 -18.76
CA TRP A 638 -30.67 13.68 -19.20
C TRP A 638 -31.83 12.73 -18.87
N GLY A 639 -31.58 11.56 -18.26
CA GLY A 639 -32.61 10.58 -17.93
C GLY A 639 -33.11 9.76 -19.13
N HIS A 640 -32.40 9.79 -20.26
CA HIS A 640 -32.76 9.09 -21.50
C HIS A 640 -32.06 7.73 -21.67
N VAL A 641 -31.56 7.13 -20.60
CA VAL A 641 -30.98 5.78 -20.61
C VAL A 641 -31.98 4.73 -21.15
N GLY A 642 -33.28 4.97 -21.04
CA GLY A 642 -34.32 4.13 -21.63
C GLY A 642 -34.24 4.00 -23.16
N HIS A 643 -33.85 5.07 -23.86
CA HIS A 643 -33.64 5.04 -25.32
C HIS A 643 -32.34 4.37 -25.71
N VAL A 644 -31.31 4.46 -24.86
CA VAL A 644 -30.07 3.69 -25.02
C VAL A 644 -30.37 2.20 -24.86
N LEU A 645 -31.19 1.83 -23.87
CA LEU A 645 -31.63 0.45 -23.67
C LEU A 645 -32.47 -0.07 -24.84
N GLU A 646 -33.38 0.74 -25.39
CA GLU A 646 -34.13 0.39 -26.60
C GLU A 646 -33.17 0.11 -27.77
N LEU A 647 -32.25 1.05 -28.05
CA LEU A 647 -31.24 0.89 -29.11
C LEU A 647 -30.38 -0.37 -28.92
N VAL A 648 -29.98 -0.67 -27.69
CA VAL A 648 -29.18 -1.86 -27.36
C VAL A 648 -30.00 -3.13 -27.53
N CYS A 649 -31.24 -3.18 -27.01
CA CYS A 649 -32.10 -4.34 -27.13
C CYS A 649 -32.48 -4.62 -28.60
N ASP A 650 -32.67 -3.58 -29.42
CA ASP A 650 -32.89 -3.70 -30.86
C ASP A 650 -31.70 -4.35 -31.61
N TRP A 651 -30.48 -4.29 -31.02
CA TRP A 651 -29.27 -4.89 -31.59
C TRP A 651 -28.91 -6.26 -31.01
N LEU A 652 -29.56 -6.68 -29.94
CA LEU A 652 -29.31 -7.96 -29.27
C LEU A 652 -30.34 -9.01 -29.68
N PRO A 653 -30.01 -10.31 -29.59
CA PRO A 653 -30.91 -11.38 -30.00
C PRO A 653 -32.14 -11.53 -29.08
N GLU A 654 -33.28 -11.89 -29.67
CA GLU A 654 -34.51 -12.27 -28.94
C GLU A 654 -34.67 -13.80 -28.84
N GLU A 655 -35.24 -14.27 -27.73
CA GLU A 655 -35.49 -15.69 -27.45
C GLU A 655 -36.66 -16.23 -28.31
N PRO A 656 -36.58 -17.43 -28.92
CA PRO A 656 -37.71 -18.01 -29.63
C PRO A 656 -38.84 -18.41 -28.65
N PRO A 657 -40.13 -18.20 -29.00
CA PRO A 657 -41.24 -18.48 -28.09
C PRO A 657 -41.35 -20.00 -27.81
N GLN A 658 -41.22 -20.39 -26.54
CA GLN A 658 -41.50 -21.76 -26.10
C GLN A 658 -43.00 -22.07 -26.23
N GLY A 659 -43.32 -23.15 -26.95
CA GLY A 659 -44.69 -23.49 -27.33
C GLY A 659 -45.61 -23.81 -26.16
N LYS A 660 -46.83 -23.25 -26.21
CA LYS A 660 -48.10 -23.96 -25.97
C LYS A 660 -49.30 -23.18 -26.55
N THR A 661 -49.99 -23.88 -27.46
CA THR A 661 -51.43 -23.89 -27.76
C THR A 661 -52.15 -22.62 -28.22
N ASN A 662 -52.48 -22.62 -29.51
CA ASN A 662 -53.68 -22.07 -30.18
C ASN A 662 -54.53 -21.07 -29.38
N SER A 663 -54.43 -19.78 -29.72
CA SER A 663 -55.61 -18.93 -29.86
C SER A 663 -55.35 -17.83 -30.90
N ALA A 664 -56.41 -17.50 -31.64
CA ALA A 664 -56.37 -16.89 -32.95
C ALA A 664 -55.86 -15.43 -32.99
N SER A 665 -55.02 -15.17 -33.99
CA SER A 665 -54.92 -13.96 -34.81
C SER A 665 -55.39 -12.62 -34.23
N LYS A 666 -54.42 -11.75 -33.92
CA LYS A 666 -54.47 -10.34 -34.35
C LYS A 666 -53.16 -9.98 -35.06
N ARG A 667 -53.21 -9.95 -36.40
CA ARG A 667 -52.16 -9.40 -37.27
C ARG A 667 -51.79 -7.98 -36.81
N LYS A 668 -50.59 -7.81 -36.26
CA LYS A 668 -49.85 -6.54 -36.35
C LYS A 668 -48.84 -6.72 -37.48
N VAL A 669 -49.01 -5.97 -38.56
CA VAL A 669 -48.05 -5.87 -39.65
C VAL A 669 -46.80 -5.22 -39.08
N GLN A 670 -45.74 -6.02 -38.90
CA GLN A 670 -44.42 -5.53 -38.49
C GLN A 670 -43.65 -5.25 -39.78
N ILE A 671 -43.47 -3.97 -40.09
CA ILE A 671 -42.61 -3.54 -41.20
C ILE A 671 -41.17 -3.86 -40.79
N HIS A 672 -40.58 -4.90 -41.37
CA HIS A 672 -39.15 -5.18 -41.25
C HIS A 672 -38.39 -4.16 -42.10
N ASP A 673 -37.75 -3.20 -41.44
CA ASP A 673 -36.70 -2.37 -42.04
C ASP A 673 -35.39 -3.18 -41.99
N PRO A 674 -34.71 -3.46 -43.12
CA PRO A 674 -33.53 -4.33 -43.16
C PRO A 674 -32.31 -3.57 -42.62
N ARG A 675 -32.24 -3.40 -41.30
CA ARG A 675 -31.14 -2.67 -40.65
C ARG A 675 -30.10 -3.66 -40.10
N PRO A 676 -28.79 -3.39 -40.25
CA PRO A 676 -27.75 -4.29 -39.77
C PRO A 676 -27.74 -4.32 -38.23
N LEU A 677 -27.82 -5.52 -37.66
CA LEU A 677 -27.64 -5.75 -36.23
C LEU A 677 -26.20 -5.41 -35.84
N LYS A 678 -26.01 -4.67 -34.73
CA LYS A 678 -24.69 -4.28 -34.20
C LYS A 678 -24.47 -4.81 -32.77
N PRO A 679 -24.47 -6.14 -32.55
CA PRO A 679 -24.39 -6.73 -31.22
C PRO A 679 -23.14 -6.28 -30.45
N GLU A 680 -22.00 -6.10 -31.13
CA GLU A 680 -20.73 -5.84 -30.44
C GLU A 680 -20.67 -4.42 -29.88
N LEU A 681 -21.30 -3.48 -30.60
CA LEU A 681 -21.44 -2.11 -30.15
C LEU A 681 -22.41 -2.03 -28.96
N ALA A 682 -23.49 -2.81 -28.98
CA ALA A 682 -24.40 -2.98 -27.85
C ALA A 682 -23.65 -3.48 -26.59
N LEU A 683 -22.80 -4.49 -26.72
CA LEU A 683 -21.99 -5.01 -25.60
C LEU A 683 -21.01 -3.94 -25.07
N VAL A 684 -20.35 -3.17 -25.95
CA VAL A 684 -19.47 -2.05 -25.54
C VAL A 684 -20.23 -1.00 -24.73
N TYR A 685 -21.43 -0.63 -25.17
CA TYR A 685 -22.24 0.39 -24.50
C TYR A 685 -22.69 -0.08 -23.12
N ILE A 686 -23.21 -1.30 -23.01
CA ILE A 686 -23.63 -1.87 -21.71
C ILE A 686 -22.44 -2.01 -20.76
N GLU A 687 -21.28 -2.44 -21.25
CA GLU A 687 -20.07 -2.53 -20.43
C GLU A 687 -19.64 -1.15 -19.89
N TYR A 688 -19.68 -0.11 -20.75
CA TYR A 688 -19.38 1.25 -20.34
C TYR A 688 -20.35 1.75 -19.26
N LEU A 689 -21.66 1.55 -19.46
CA LEU A 689 -22.71 1.93 -18.51
C LEU A 689 -22.54 1.22 -17.16
N LEU A 690 -22.25 -0.09 -17.16
CA LEU A 690 -22.05 -0.86 -15.92
C LEU A 690 -20.76 -0.52 -15.17
N THR A 691 -19.72 -0.07 -15.88
CA THR A 691 -18.41 0.24 -15.29
C THR A 691 -18.36 1.63 -14.65
N HIS A 692 -19.19 2.59 -15.11
CA HIS A 692 -19.20 3.98 -14.60
C HIS A 692 -20.28 4.19 -13.53
N PRO A 693 -19.94 4.59 -12.28
CA PRO A 693 -20.90 4.60 -11.15
C PRO A 693 -22.19 5.38 -11.38
N LYS A 694 -22.11 6.59 -11.95
CA LYS A 694 -23.30 7.43 -12.24
C LYS A 694 -24.18 6.80 -13.32
N ASN A 695 -23.57 6.31 -14.40
CA ASN A 695 -24.29 5.68 -15.50
C ASN A 695 -24.90 4.36 -15.09
N ARG A 696 -24.24 3.60 -14.22
CA ARG A 696 -24.75 2.36 -13.64
C ARG A 696 -26.01 2.63 -12.82
N GLU A 697 -26.01 3.68 -12.00
CA GLU A 697 -27.19 4.11 -11.24
C GLU A 697 -28.35 4.47 -12.18
N CYS A 698 -28.07 5.23 -13.25
CA CYS A 698 -29.04 5.55 -14.30
C CYS A 698 -29.57 4.28 -14.99
N LEU A 699 -28.70 3.38 -15.46
CA LEU A 699 -29.07 2.12 -16.10
C LEU A 699 -29.97 1.28 -15.20
N LEU A 700 -29.56 1.13 -13.93
CA LEU A 700 -30.33 0.36 -12.97
C LEU A 700 -31.67 1.02 -12.65
N SER A 701 -31.83 2.34 -12.80
CA SER A 701 -33.12 3.05 -12.64
C SER A 701 -34.17 2.71 -13.71
N ALA A 702 -33.79 2.03 -14.79
CA ALA A 702 -34.71 1.60 -15.83
C ALA A 702 -35.76 0.58 -15.32
N PRO A 703 -36.91 0.45 -16.01
CA PRO A 703 -37.95 -0.50 -15.62
C PRO A 703 -37.45 -1.94 -15.55
N ARG A 704 -37.82 -2.67 -14.49
CA ARG A 704 -37.40 -4.07 -14.24
C ARG A 704 -37.63 -4.98 -15.46
N LYS A 705 -38.75 -4.83 -16.17
CA LYS A 705 -39.05 -5.59 -17.39
C LYS A 705 -37.98 -5.43 -18.47
N LYS A 706 -37.49 -4.21 -18.68
CA LYS A 706 -36.43 -3.91 -19.67
C LYS A 706 -35.08 -4.49 -19.22
N LEU A 707 -34.76 -4.40 -17.93
CA LEU A 707 -33.53 -4.98 -17.36
C LEU A 707 -33.51 -6.50 -17.39
N SER A 708 -34.65 -7.15 -17.10
CA SER A 708 -34.81 -8.60 -17.23
C SER A 708 -34.74 -9.05 -18.69
N HIS A 709 -35.30 -8.28 -19.62
CA HIS A 709 -35.16 -8.55 -21.05
C HIS A 709 -33.69 -8.45 -21.50
N LEU A 710 -32.96 -7.40 -21.09
CA LEU A 710 -31.53 -7.26 -21.34
C LEU A 710 -30.72 -8.43 -20.77
N LEU A 711 -30.99 -8.84 -19.52
CA LEU A 711 -30.31 -9.96 -18.88
C LEU A 711 -30.51 -11.27 -19.67
N ARG A 712 -31.72 -11.49 -20.19
CA ARG A 712 -32.08 -12.66 -20.99
C ARG A 712 -31.44 -12.63 -22.38
N ALA A 713 -31.45 -11.49 -23.04
CA ALA A 713 -30.77 -11.29 -24.32
C ALA A 713 -29.26 -11.57 -24.21
N LEU A 714 -28.61 -11.10 -23.15
CA LEU A 714 -27.22 -11.44 -22.85
C LEU A 714 -27.04 -12.92 -22.51
N GLY A 715 -28.04 -13.56 -21.90
CA GLY A 715 -28.04 -14.98 -21.57
C GLY A 715 -28.04 -15.92 -22.77
N MET A 716 -28.50 -15.46 -23.95
CA MET A 716 -28.42 -16.20 -25.22
C MET A 716 -26.99 -16.58 -25.59
N SER A 717 -25.98 -15.87 -25.07
CA SER A 717 -24.58 -16.20 -25.26
C SER A 717 -24.23 -17.61 -24.77
N LYS A 718 -24.97 -18.18 -23.81
CA LYS A 718 -24.76 -19.56 -23.35
C LYS A 718 -25.01 -20.57 -24.47
N MET A 719 -26.05 -20.38 -25.28
CA MET A 719 -26.36 -21.25 -26.41
C MET A 719 -25.28 -21.18 -27.49
N ASP A 720 -24.77 -19.98 -27.77
CA ASP A 720 -23.66 -19.81 -28.72
C ASP A 720 -22.39 -20.49 -28.22
N LEU A 721 -22.05 -20.31 -26.94
CA LEU A 721 -20.91 -20.97 -26.33
C LEU A 721 -21.07 -22.50 -26.29
N GLU A 722 -22.29 -23.01 -26.07
CA GLU A 722 -22.59 -24.45 -26.21
C GLU A 722 -22.37 -24.94 -27.63
N SER A 723 -22.92 -24.25 -28.64
CA SER A 723 -22.78 -24.60 -30.06
C SER A 723 -21.31 -24.65 -30.48
N VAL A 724 -20.52 -23.66 -30.06
CA VAL A 724 -19.08 -23.58 -30.35
C VAL A 724 -18.31 -24.73 -29.68
N LEU A 725 -18.73 -25.18 -28.50
CA LEU A 725 -18.07 -26.30 -27.81
C LEU A 725 -18.49 -27.67 -28.35
N GLN A 726 -19.69 -27.86 -28.90
CA GLN A 726 -20.17 -29.16 -29.41
C GLN A 726 -19.45 -29.62 -30.70
N PRO A 727 -19.06 -30.90 -30.86
CA PRO A 727 -18.49 -31.42 -32.11
C PRO A 727 -19.56 -31.57 -33.22
N PRO A 728 -19.27 -31.22 -34.50
CA PRO A 728 -18.01 -30.72 -35.07
C PRO A 728 -17.98 -29.18 -35.12
N GLY A 729 -17.89 -28.49 -33.97
CA GLY A 729 -17.79 -27.03 -33.85
C GLY A 729 -18.93 -26.30 -34.56
N GLY A 730 -20.08 -26.18 -33.90
CA GLY A 730 -21.21 -25.44 -34.43
C GLY A 730 -20.88 -23.96 -34.67
N LYS A 731 -21.51 -23.34 -35.68
CA LYS A 731 -21.47 -21.88 -35.81
C LYS A 731 -22.35 -21.26 -34.73
N ALA A 732 -21.83 -20.26 -34.04
CA ALA A 732 -22.64 -19.42 -33.16
C ALA A 732 -23.74 -18.73 -33.99
N GLU A 733 -24.95 -18.72 -33.45
CA GLU A 733 -26.15 -18.26 -34.13
C GLU A 733 -26.37 -16.75 -33.92
N TYR A 734 -26.00 -16.23 -32.74
CA TYR A 734 -26.32 -14.86 -32.36
C TYR A 734 -25.10 -13.95 -32.17
N PHE A 735 -24.03 -14.43 -31.52
CA PHE A 735 -22.81 -13.68 -31.25
C PHE A 735 -21.58 -14.33 -31.90
N GLY A 736 -20.62 -13.54 -32.38
CA GLY A 736 -19.28 -14.07 -32.69
C GLY A 736 -18.58 -14.61 -31.43
N GLU A 737 -17.61 -15.50 -31.54
CA GLU A 737 -16.97 -16.16 -30.38
C GLU A 737 -16.51 -15.19 -29.27
N THR A 738 -15.84 -14.11 -29.65
CA THR A 738 -15.35 -13.08 -28.72
C THR A 738 -16.48 -12.27 -28.10
N ALA A 739 -17.53 -12.02 -28.87
CA ALA A 739 -18.73 -11.33 -28.43
C ALA A 739 -19.56 -12.20 -27.48
N ALA A 740 -19.67 -13.50 -27.73
CA ALA A 740 -20.36 -14.45 -26.87
C ALA A 740 -19.72 -14.51 -25.48
N LEU A 741 -18.38 -14.53 -25.40
CA LEU A 741 -17.63 -14.47 -24.14
C LEU A 741 -17.86 -13.14 -23.41
N ARG A 742 -17.88 -12.02 -24.12
CA ARG A 742 -18.16 -10.70 -23.55
C ARG A 742 -19.61 -10.58 -23.06
N ALA A 743 -20.57 -11.07 -23.83
CA ALA A 743 -21.98 -11.11 -23.47
C ALA A 743 -22.21 -11.98 -22.23
N PHE A 744 -21.57 -13.15 -22.15
CA PHE A 744 -21.60 -14.02 -20.98
C PHE A 744 -21.04 -13.31 -19.73
N SER A 745 -19.93 -12.59 -19.86
CA SER A 745 -19.37 -11.79 -18.77
C SER A 745 -20.33 -10.70 -18.30
N LEU A 746 -20.96 -9.98 -19.23
CA LEU A 746 -21.96 -8.96 -18.91
C LEU A 746 -23.23 -9.54 -18.30
N HIS A 747 -23.69 -10.72 -18.75
CA HIS A 747 -24.79 -11.46 -18.15
C HIS A 747 -24.52 -11.74 -16.66
N CYS A 748 -23.36 -12.33 -16.36
CA CYS A 748 -22.95 -12.65 -15.00
C CYS A 748 -22.73 -11.40 -14.12
N ARG A 749 -22.20 -10.29 -14.67
CA ARG A 749 -22.03 -9.04 -13.90
C ARG A 749 -23.35 -8.30 -13.68
N LEU A 750 -24.24 -8.29 -14.67
CA LEU A 750 -25.54 -7.63 -14.57
C LEU A 750 -26.43 -8.33 -13.55
N SER A 751 -26.41 -9.67 -13.45
CA SER A 751 -27.19 -10.39 -12.44
C SER A 751 -26.81 -9.97 -11.01
N ILE A 752 -25.54 -9.73 -10.71
CA ILE A 752 -25.09 -9.20 -9.40
C ILE A 752 -25.68 -7.81 -9.16
N HIS A 753 -25.57 -6.91 -10.13
CA HIS A 753 -26.07 -5.55 -9.98
C HIS A 753 -27.60 -5.51 -9.80
N LEU A 754 -28.32 -6.41 -10.46
CA LEU A 754 -29.76 -6.59 -10.25
C LEU A 754 -30.08 -7.21 -8.90
N GLN A 755 -29.32 -8.22 -8.45
CA GLN A 755 -29.47 -8.79 -7.10
C GLN A 755 -29.25 -7.74 -6.02
N HIS A 756 -28.23 -6.89 -6.16
CA HIS A 756 -27.96 -5.80 -5.23
C HIS A 756 -29.12 -4.78 -5.19
N LYS A 757 -29.62 -4.39 -6.36
CA LYS A 757 -30.69 -3.38 -6.46
C LYS A 757 -32.04 -3.90 -5.94
N PHE A 758 -32.40 -5.14 -6.23
CA PHE A 758 -33.71 -5.73 -5.91
C PHE A 758 -33.64 -6.69 -4.71
N CYS A 759 -32.65 -6.52 -3.83
CA CYS A 759 -32.36 -7.44 -2.72
C CYS A 759 -33.55 -7.64 -1.75
N THR A 760 -34.44 -6.66 -1.62
CA THR A 760 -35.64 -6.72 -0.77
C THR A 760 -36.72 -7.66 -1.30
N GLU A 761 -36.64 -8.09 -2.57
CA GLU A 761 -37.67 -8.85 -3.28
C GLU A 761 -37.35 -10.36 -3.45
N GLY A 762 -36.29 -10.87 -2.78
CA GLY A 762 -35.93 -12.30 -2.74
C GLY A 762 -34.68 -12.71 -3.55
N LYS A 763 -34.44 -14.03 -3.69
CA LYS A 763 -33.23 -14.64 -4.33
C LYS A 763 -33.26 -14.68 -5.87
N VAL A 764 -34.12 -13.91 -6.54
CA VAL A 764 -34.48 -14.09 -7.96
C VAL A 764 -33.29 -14.01 -8.93
N TYR A 765 -32.29 -13.18 -8.66
CA TYR A 765 -31.12 -13.03 -9.56
C TYR A 765 -29.93 -13.86 -9.09
N LEU A 766 -29.90 -14.27 -7.81
CA LEU A 766 -28.96 -15.25 -7.29
C LEU A 766 -29.22 -16.64 -7.89
N THR A 767 -30.49 -17.03 -8.05
CA THR A 767 -30.85 -18.28 -8.75
C THR A 767 -30.38 -18.28 -10.20
N THR A 768 -30.37 -17.13 -10.89
CA THR A 768 -29.78 -17.04 -12.25
C THR A 768 -28.30 -17.39 -12.28
N LEU A 769 -27.54 -17.03 -11.23
CA LEU A 769 -26.14 -17.43 -11.10
C LEU A 769 -26.01 -18.90 -10.74
N GLU A 770 -26.88 -19.44 -9.88
CA GLU A 770 -26.93 -20.88 -9.57
C GLU A 770 -27.22 -21.72 -10.82
N ASP A 771 -28.21 -21.31 -11.62
CA ASP A 771 -28.55 -21.91 -12.92
C ASP A 771 -27.35 -21.84 -13.89
N THR A 772 -26.57 -20.76 -13.82
CA THR A 772 -25.33 -20.63 -14.60
C THR A 772 -24.24 -21.59 -14.12
N GLY A 773 -24.14 -21.83 -12.81
CA GLY A 773 -23.25 -22.85 -12.24
C GLY A 773 -23.64 -24.26 -12.69
N PHE A 774 -24.93 -24.59 -12.64
CA PHE A 774 -25.45 -25.87 -13.13
C PHE A 774 -25.22 -26.05 -14.64
N TRP A 775 -25.42 -24.98 -15.42
CA TRP A 775 -25.09 -24.97 -16.85
C TRP A 775 -23.59 -25.23 -17.09
N LEU A 776 -22.72 -24.56 -16.34
CA LEU A 776 -21.27 -24.75 -16.42
C LEU A 776 -20.89 -26.21 -16.13
N GLU A 777 -21.47 -26.81 -15.10
CA GLU A 777 -21.25 -28.22 -14.75
C GLU A 777 -21.75 -29.17 -15.84
N SER A 778 -23.00 -29.00 -16.30
CA SER A 778 -23.66 -29.92 -17.23
C SER A 778 -23.18 -29.80 -18.68
N LYS A 779 -22.69 -28.64 -19.11
CA LYS A 779 -22.31 -28.38 -20.51
C LYS A 779 -20.81 -28.17 -20.72
N VAL A 780 -20.15 -27.43 -19.82
CA VAL A 780 -18.74 -27.05 -20.00
C VAL A 780 -17.81 -28.07 -19.35
N LEU A 781 -18.11 -28.54 -18.14
CA LEU A 781 -17.28 -29.55 -17.47
C LEU A 781 -17.44 -30.94 -18.08
N SER A 782 -18.66 -31.32 -18.47
CA SER A 782 -18.92 -32.55 -19.26
C SER A 782 -18.12 -32.56 -20.56
N PHE A 783 -18.14 -31.44 -21.30
CA PHE A 783 -17.32 -31.26 -22.50
C PHE A 783 -15.82 -31.47 -22.23
N ILE A 784 -15.29 -30.97 -21.10
CA ILE A 784 -13.87 -31.18 -20.76
C ILE A 784 -13.56 -32.66 -20.46
N HIS A 785 -14.55 -33.42 -19.98
CA HIS A 785 -14.37 -34.83 -19.62
C HIS A 785 -14.51 -35.79 -20.82
N ASP A 786 -15.47 -35.51 -21.71
CA ASP A 786 -15.92 -36.45 -22.74
C ASP A 786 -15.15 -36.33 -24.08
N GLN A 787 -14.19 -35.42 -24.20
CA GLN A 787 -13.59 -35.04 -25.49
C GLN A 787 -12.10 -35.39 -25.62
N GLU A 788 -11.68 -35.63 -26.87
CA GLU A 788 -10.29 -35.92 -27.22
C GLU A 788 -9.36 -34.73 -26.97
N GLU A 789 -8.09 -35.01 -26.64
CA GLU A 789 -7.12 -34.01 -26.21
C GLU A 789 -6.87 -32.92 -27.27
N ASP A 790 -6.92 -33.26 -28.57
CA ASP A 790 -6.70 -32.31 -29.66
C ASP A 790 -7.90 -31.37 -29.89
N TYR A 791 -9.12 -31.85 -29.66
CA TYR A 791 -10.31 -30.99 -29.70
C TYR A 791 -10.35 -30.03 -28.49
N LEU A 792 -9.91 -30.49 -27.32
CA LEU A 792 -9.75 -29.67 -26.11
C LEU A 792 -8.67 -28.59 -26.25
N LYS A 793 -7.60 -28.85 -27.01
CA LYS A 793 -6.58 -27.82 -27.30
C LYS A 793 -7.15 -26.69 -28.14
N ARG A 794 -7.99 -27.00 -29.14
CA ARG A 794 -8.58 -26.03 -30.06
C ARG A 794 -9.52 -25.03 -29.36
N HIS A 795 -10.31 -25.50 -28.40
CA HIS A 795 -11.29 -24.67 -27.69
C HIS A 795 -10.81 -24.18 -26.31
N ARG A 796 -9.50 -24.30 -26.03
CA ARG A 796 -8.90 -24.01 -24.73
C ARG A 796 -9.23 -22.63 -24.19
N LEU A 797 -9.09 -21.60 -25.02
CA LEU A 797 -9.31 -20.22 -24.58
C LEU A 797 -10.75 -19.99 -24.13
N ILE A 798 -11.71 -20.64 -24.80
CA ILE A 798 -13.15 -20.43 -24.62
C ILE A 798 -13.60 -20.99 -23.27
N TYR A 799 -13.42 -22.29 -23.02
CA TYR A 799 -13.83 -22.88 -21.74
C TYR A 799 -13.04 -22.29 -20.56
N GLN A 800 -11.78 -21.88 -20.78
CA GLN A 800 -11.01 -21.22 -19.73
C GLN A 800 -11.59 -19.86 -19.33
N GLN A 801 -11.96 -19.03 -20.31
CA GLN A 801 -12.58 -17.73 -20.05
C GLN A 801 -13.98 -17.86 -19.45
N ILE A 802 -14.76 -18.87 -19.84
CA ILE A 802 -16.08 -19.15 -19.23
C ILE A 802 -15.91 -19.45 -17.73
N ILE A 803 -15.05 -20.42 -17.39
CA ILE A 803 -14.80 -20.83 -16.00
C ILE A 803 -14.24 -19.68 -15.18
N GLN A 804 -13.24 -18.96 -15.70
CA GLN A 804 -12.64 -17.82 -15.02
C GLN A 804 -13.65 -16.70 -14.78
N THR A 805 -14.51 -16.40 -15.76
CA THR A 805 -15.54 -15.37 -15.63
C THR A 805 -16.54 -15.72 -14.53
N TYR A 806 -17.05 -16.96 -14.53
CA TYR A 806 -18.00 -17.42 -13.51
C TYR A 806 -17.40 -17.38 -12.10
N LEU A 807 -16.20 -17.93 -11.92
CA LEU A 807 -15.52 -17.95 -10.61
C LEU A 807 -15.19 -16.53 -10.11
N THR A 808 -14.79 -15.62 -11.00
CA THR A 808 -14.49 -14.22 -10.62
C THR A 808 -15.76 -13.52 -10.11
N VAL A 809 -16.86 -13.67 -10.84
CA VAL A 809 -18.18 -13.15 -10.47
C VAL A 809 -18.65 -13.77 -9.15
N GLY A 810 -18.53 -15.09 -8.98
CA GLY A 810 -18.88 -15.79 -7.75
C GLY A 810 -18.10 -15.30 -6.54
N LYS A 811 -16.78 -15.10 -6.69
CA LYS A 811 -15.93 -14.49 -5.66
C LYS A 811 -16.41 -13.09 -5.29
N ASP A 812 -16.67 -12.25 -6.29
CA ASP A 812 -17.09 -10.87 -6.08
C ASP A 812 -18.45 -10.79 -5.37
N VAL A 813 -19.38 -11.70 -5.66
CA VAL A 813 -20.68 -11.84 -4.96
C VAL A 813 -20.50 -12.10 -3.47
N VAL A 814 -19.61 -13.02 -3.10
CA VAL A 814 -19.32 -13.34 -1.69
C VAL A 814 -18.64 -12.15 -1.01
N MET A 815 -17.66 -11.54 -1.68
CA MET A 815 -16.92 -10.38 -1.17
C MET A 815 -17.84 -9.19 -0.83
N VAL A 816 -18.85 -8.92 -1.66
CA VAL A 816 -19.83 -7.84 -1.39
C VAL A 816 -20.97 -8.25 -0.45
N GLY A 817 -20.97 -9.49 0.04
CA GLY A 817 -21.96 -10.00 1.00
C GLY A 817 -23.34 -10.31 0.41
N LEU A 818 -23.44 -10.51 -0.91
CA LEU A 818 -24.70 -10.85 -1.59
C LEU A 818 -24.94 -12.36 -1.73
N GLY A 819 -23.91 -13.18 -1.52
CA GLY A 819 -24.01 -14.65 -1.55
C GLY A 819 -24.38 -15.21 -0.19
N ASP A 820 -25.54 -15.84 -0.08
CA ASP A 820 -25.96 -16.56 1.13
C ASP A 820 -25.16 -17.86 1.35
N GLY A 821 -25.30 -18.49 2.52
CA GLY A 821 -24.59 -19.73 2.85
C GLY A 821 -24.82 -20.85 1.84
N LYS A 822 -26.04 -21.00 1.34
CA LYS A 822 -26.38 -21.99 0.30
C LYS A 822 -25.60 -21.75 -1.00
N PHE A 823 -25.57 -20.52 -1.49
CA PHE A 823 -24.80 -20.16 -2.68
C PHE A 823 -23.29 -20.36 -2.46
N GLN A 824 -22.77 -20.02 -1.27
CA GLN A 824 -21.36 -20.25 -0.94
C GLN A 824 -21.00 -21.75 -0.99
N ILE A 825 -21.84 -22.62 -0.42
CA ILE A 825 -21.65 -24.08 -0.48
C ILE A 825 -21.65 -24.57 -1.94
N GLN A 826 -22.61 -24.10 -2.76
CA GLN A 826 -22.68 -24.47 -4.17
C GLN A 826 -21.48 -23.96 -4.97
N LEU A 827 -21.04 -22.71 -4.72
CA LEU A 827 -19.84 -22.14 -5.33
C LEU A 827 -18.59 -22.97 -5.03
N LEU A 828 -18.44 -23.42 -3.79
CA LEU A 828 -17.34 -24.30 -3.41
C LEU A 828 -17.49 -25.71 -4.02
N HIS A 829 -18.72 -26.24 -4.13
CA HIS A 829 -18.97 -27.50 -4.83
C HIS A 829 -18.53 -27.44 -6.30
N TRP A 830 -18.94 -26.41 -7.05
CA TRP A 830 -18.48 -26.22 -8.44
C TRP A 830 -16.97 -25.98 -8.52
N SER A 831 -16.40 -25.24 -7.56
CA SER A 831 -14.94 -25.07 -7.45
C SER A 831 -14.22 -26.41 -7.32
N LEU A 832 -14.75 -27.32 -6.48
CA LEU A 832 -14.21 -28.67 -6.34
C LEU A 832 -14.30 -29.46 -7.66
N ARG A 833 -15.44 -29.40 -8.35
CA ARG A 833 -15.63 -30.07 -9.65
C ARG A 833 -14.67 -29.56 -10.72
N ILE A 834 -14.47 -28.24 -10.80
CA ILE A 834 -13.48 -27.62 -11.69
C ILE A 834 -12.07 -28.11 -11.37
N MET A 835 -11.71 -28.25 -10.09
CA MET A 835 -10.41 -28.75 -9.66
C MET A 835 -10.17 -30.22 -10.04
N HIS A 836 -11.22 -31.02 -10.19
CA HIS A 836 -11.13 -32.42 -10.63
C HIS A 836 -10.84 -32.56 -12.13
N THR A 837 -10.92 -31.48 -12.91
CA THR A 837 -10.57 -31.50 -14.33
C THR A 837 -9.05 -31.55 -14.56
N VAL A 838 -8.62 -32.07 -15.72
CA VAL A 838 -7.20 -32.20 -16.11
C VAL A 838 -6.42 -30.87 -16.03
N LYS A 839 -7.12 -29.73 -16.06
CA LYS A 839 -6.56 -28.37 -16.08
C LYS A 839 -6.97 -27.51 -14.88
N GLY A 840 -7.49 -28.11 -13.79
CA GLY A 840 -7.94 -27.39 -12.60
C GLY A 840 -6.88 -26.48 -11.97
N PHE A 841 -5.59 -26.81 -12.12
CA PHE A 841 -4.49 -26.05 -11.54
C PHE A 841 -4.39 -24.58 -12.03
N PHE A 842 -4.93 -24.23 -13.20
CA PHE A 842 -4.92 -22.83 -13.68
C PHE A 842 -5.73 -21.88 -12.80
N TYR A 843 -6.70 -22.41 -12.05
CA TYR A 843 -7.63 -21.60 -11.25
C TYR A 843 -7.26 -21.52 -9.77
N VAL A 844 -6.19 -22.19 -9.32
CA VAL A 844 -5.83 -22.28 -7.89
C VAL A 844 -5.71 -20.91 -7.24
N SER A 845 -5.09 -19.92 -7.91
CA SER A 845 -4.97 -18.56 -7.37
C SER A 845 -6.33 -17.88 -7.17
N LEU A 846 -7.25 -18.02 -8.13
CA LEU A 846 -8.61 -17.44 -8.05
C LEU A 846 -9.44 -18.15 -6.99
N LEU A 847 -9.35 -19.48 -6.92
CA LEU A 847 -10.08 -20.29 -5.96
C LEU A 847 -9.58 -20.06 -4.52
N LEU A 848 -8.29 -19.82 -4.30
CA LEU A 848 -7.76 -19.38 -2.99
C LEU A 848 -8.37 -18.03 -2.57
N GLY A 849 -8.60 -17.15 -3.54
CA GLY A 849 -9.39 -15.93 -3.34
C GLY A 849 -10.83 -16.24 -2.89
N ILE A 850 -11.52 -17.18 -3.55
CA ILE A 850 -12.87 -17.61 -3.13
C ILE A 850 -12.86 -18.18 -1.71
N LEU A 851 -11.93 -19.08 -1.39
CA LEU A 851 -11.81 -19.65 -0.05
C LEU A 851 -11.60 -18.57 1.01
N LYS A 852 -10.76 -17.57 0.74
CA LYS A 852 -10.56 -16.42 1.63
C LYS A 852 -11.86 -15.66 1.88
N GLU A 853 -12.56 -15.26 0.82
CA GLU A 853 -13.80 -14.46 0.94
C GLU A 853 -14.91 -15.24 1.65
N VAL A 854 -15.05 -16.55 1.35
CA VAL A 854 -16.04 -17.43 2.01
C VAL A 854 -15.71 -17.65 3.49
N THR A 855 -14.42 -17.85 3.81
CA THR A 855 -13.97 -17.96 5.21
C THR A 855 -14.25 -16.66 5.98
N GLU A 856 -14.07 -15.49 5.37
CA GLU A 856 -14.37 -14.20 6.01
C GLU A 856 -15.88 -13.93 6.15
N SER A 857 -16.70 -14.34 5.18
CA SER A 857 -18.15 -14.13 5.21
C SER A 857 -18.87 -15.00 6.25
N SER A 858 -18.34 -16.19 6.54
CA SER A 858 -18.95 -17.18 7.45
C SER A 858 -19.22 -16.68 8.88
N LEU A 859 -18.48 -15.69 9.38
CA LEU A 859 -18.70 -15.07 10.71
C LEU A 859 -19.61 -13.85 10.67
N LYS A 860 -19.82 -13.25 9.49
CA LYS A 860 -20.65 -12.04 9.33
C LYS A 860 -22.13 -12.37 9.14
N GLN A 861 -22.43 -13.59 8.66
CA GLN A 861 -23.79 -14.07 8.50
C GLN A 861 -24.27 -14.69 9.82
N LYS A 862 -25.30 -14.10 10.44
CA LYS A 862 -26.07 -14.79 11.48
C LYS A 862 -26.86 -15.90 10.78
N THR A 863 -26.32 -17.11 10.71
CA THR A 863 -27.04 -18.26 10.15
C THR A 863 -27.84 -18.95 11.25
N ASP A 864 -29.09 -19.31 10.94
CA ASP A 864 -30.06 -19.89 11.87
C ASP A 864 -29.83 -21.40 12.14
N SER A 865 -28.77 -22.03 11.61
CA SER A 865 -28.44 -23.45 11.87
C SER A 865 -26.92 -23.73 11.91
N ASP A 866 -26.49 -24.46 12.94
CA ASP A 866 -25.09 -24.90 13.11
C ASP A 866 -24.65 -25.93 12.03
N GLU A 867 -25.61 -26.60 11.38
CA GLU A 867 -25.37 -27.65 10.37
C GLU A 867 -24.91 -27.06 9.02
N GLU A 868 -25.43 -25.91 8.60
CA GLU A 868 -24.98 -25.21 7.39
C GLU A 868 -23.54 -24.68 7.54
N VAL A 869 -23.15 -24.24 8.73
CA VAL A 869 -21.78 -23.78 9.01
C VAL A 869 -20.80 -24.95 9.00
N ALA A 870 -21.19 -26.10 9.57
CA ALA A 870 -20.37 -27.30 9.55
C ALA A 870 -20.13 -27.82 8.12
N THR A 871 -21.18 -27.87 7.29
CA THR A 871 -21.06 -28.27 5.87
C THR A 871 -20.22 -27.29 5.05
N LEU A 872 -20.30 -25.98 5.34
CA LEU A 872 -19.45 -24.97 4.71
C LEU A 872 -17.97 -25.19 5.07
N PHE A 873 -17.65 -25.41 6.35
CA PHE A 873 -16.30 -25.66 6.82
C PHE A 873 -15.69 -26.95 6.25
N ASP A 874 -16.48 -28.03 6.20
CA ASP A 874 -16.10 -29.27 5.52
C ASP A 874 -15.77 -29.04 4.04
N MET A 875 -16.60 -28.24 3.34
CA MET A 875 -16.36 -27.93 1.93
C MET A 875 -15.11 -27.07 1.72
N ILE A 876 -14.85 -26.07 2.59
CA ILE A 876 -13.61 -25.27 2.57
C ILE A 876 -12.39 -26.19 2.67
N GLN A 877 -12.42 -27.15 3.61
CA GLN A 877 -11.33 -28.09 3.80
C GLN A 877 -11.14 -29.01 2.58
N LYS A 878 -12.22 -29.59 2.05
CA LYS A 878 -12.18 -30.46 0.85
C LYS A 878 -11.61 -29.75 -0.37
N VAL A 879 -12.05 -28.53 -0.63
CA VAL A 879 -11.54 -27.72 -1.74
C VAL A 879 -10.07 -27.39 -1.52
N PHE A 880 -9.69 -26.96 -0.32
CA PHE A 880 -8.30 -26.61 -0.02
C PHE A 880 -7.35 -27.81 -0.13
N GLN A 881 -7.76 -28.97 0.37
CA GLN A 881 -7.02 -30.23 0.19
C GLN A 881 -6.82 -30.54 -1.28
N LYS A 882 -7.89 -30.45 -2.08
CA LYS A 882 -7.79 -30.75 -3.52
C LYS A 882 -6.86 -29.79 -4.26
N MET A 883 -6.82 -28.52 -3.85
CA MET A 883 -5.86 -27.55 -4.40
C MET A 883 -4.42 -27.96 -4.13
N LEU A 884 -4.09 -28.30 -2.88
CA LEU A 884 -2.73 -28.71 -2.53
C LEU A 884 -2.34 -30.01 -3.23
N GLU A 885 -3.25 -30.97 -3.40
CA GLU A 885 -3.04 -32.17 -4.22
C GLU A 885 -2.70 -31.82 -5.68
N CYS A 886 -3.48 -30.94 -6.31
CA CYS A 886 -3.24 -30.51 -7.69
C CYS A 886 -1.90 -29.76 -7.83
N MET A 887 -1.55 -28.94 -6.86
CA MET A 887 -0.25 -28.26 -6.80
C MET A 887 0.88 -29.30 -6.69
N ALA A 888 0.81 -30.22 -5.72
CA ALA A 888 1.80 -31.27 -5.54
C ALA A 888 1.96 -32.16 -6.78
N TRP A 889 0.85 -32.50 -7.45
CA TRP A 889 0.86 -33.25 -8.70
C TRP A 889 1.57 -32.48 -9.83
N SER A 890 1.32 -31.16 -9.95
CA SER A 890 1.99 -30.32 -10.95
C SER A 890 3.51 -30.30 -10.76
N PHE A 891 3.98 -30.26 -9.51
CA PHE A 891 5.40 -30.36 -9.17
C PHE A 891 6.02 -31.70 -9.58
N LYS A 892 5.30 -32.80 -9.38
CA LYS A 892 5.79 -34.15 -9.71
C LYS A 892 5.86 -34.42 -11.21
N LYS A 893 4.88 -33.94 -11.99
CA LYS A 893 4.77 -34.25 -13.42
C LYS A 893 5.42 -33.21 -14.33
N LYS A 894 5.37 -31.93 -13.96
CA LYS A 894 5.83 -30.79 -14.77
C LYS A 894 6.48 -29.72 -13.89
N PRO A 895 7.75 -29.91 -13.48
CA PRO A 895 8.39 -29.07 -12.47
C PRO A 895 8.46 -27.58 -12.85
N GLU A 896 8.62 -27.25 -14.14
CA GLU A 896 8.63 -25.84 -14.61
C GLU A 896 7.27 -25.14 -14.47
N GLU A 897 6.17 -25.82 -14.84
CA GLU A 897 4.80 -25.30 -14.68
C GLU A 897 4.46 -25.20 -13.18
N GLY A 898 4.90 -26.17 -12.37
CA GLY A 898 4.76 -26.16 -10.91
C GLY A 898 5.46 -24.96 -10.24
N LEU A 899 6.70 -24.64 -10.65
CA LEU A 899 7.42 -23.47 -10.16
C LEU A 899 6.73 -22.15 -10.52
N ARG A 900 6.19 -22.03 -11.74
CA ARG A 900 5.40 -20.85 -12.15
C ARG A 900 4.13 -20.71 -11.33
N LEU A 901 3.42 -21.82 -11.08
CA LEU A 901 2.23 -21.84 -10.24
C LEU A 901 2.57 -21.36 -8.81
N LEU A 902 3.67 -21.84 -8.25
CA LEU A 902 4.12 -21.50 -6.89
C LEU A 902 4.39 -20.02 -6.68
N HIS A 903 5.02 -19.35 -7.64
CA HIS A 903 5.19 -17.89 -7.57
C HIS A 903 3.85 -17.14 -7.62
N SER A 904 2.87 -17.64 -8.37
CA SER A 904 1.57 -16.97 -8.53
C SER A 904 0.63 -17.14 -7.32
N VAL A 905 0.79 -18.21 -6.54
CA VAL A 905 -0.11 -18.57 -5.42
C VAL A 905 0.44 -18.21 -4.05
N GLN A 906 1.72 -17.84 -3.93
CA GLN A 906 2.34 -17.57 -2.63
C GLN A 906 1.62 -16.48 -1.82
N THR A 907 1.18 -15.41 -2.49
CA THR A 907 0.44 -14.31 -1.84
C THR A 907 -1.00 -14.72 -1.52
N PRO A 908 -1.83 -15.22 -2.47
CA PRO A 908 -3.17 -15.72 -2.16
C PRO A 908 -3.21 -16.78 -1.05
N LEU A 909 -2.26 -17.72 -1.04
CA LEU A 909 -2.18 -18.77 -0.03
C LEU A 909 -1.85 -18.19 1.36
N HIS A 910 -0.93 -17.23 1.43
CA HIS A 910 -0.62 -16.53 2.67
C HIS A 910 -1.82 -15.73 3.21
N GLU A 911 -2.56 -15.05 2.34
CA GLU A 911 -3.77 -14.31 2.72
C GLU A 911 -4.85 -15.24 3.25
N PHE A 912 -5.11 -16.38 2.58
CA PHE A 912 -6.07 -17.37 3.05
C PHE A 912 -5.69 -17.93 4.42
N ILE A 913 -4.45 -18.41 4.60
CA ILE A 913 -3.98 -18.96 5.88
C ILE A 913 -4.08 -17.92 7.00
N THR A 914 -3.72 -16.67 6.72
CA THR A 914 -3.80 -15.60 7.71
C THR A 914 -5.24 -15.25 8.05
N THR A 915 -6.16 -15.35 7.08
CA THR A 915 -7.60 -15.16 7.29
C THR A 915 -8.16 -16.26 8.21
N VAL A 916 -7.87 -17.53 7.94
CA VAL A 916 -8.25 -18.65 8.82
C VAL A 916 -7.63 -18.46 10.22
N GLN A 917 -6.37 -18.07 10.31
CA GLN A 917 -5.68 -17.80 11.59
C GLN A 917 -6.22 -16.59 12.35
N SER A 918 -6.85 -15.62 11.68
CA SER A 918 -7.36 -14.42 12.34
C SER A 918 -8.79 -14.62 12.84
N TRP A 919 -9.58 -15.37 12.09
CA TRP A 919 -11.02 -15.46 12.27
C TRP A 919 -11.49 -16.78 12.86
N HIS A 920 -10.75 -17.88 12.68
CA HIS A 920 -11.22 -19.24 12.96
C HIS A 920 -10.28 -20.05 13.87
N VAL A 921 -9.47 -19.40 14.71
CA VAL A 921 -8.49 -20.10 15.58
C VAL A 921 -9.17 -21.17 16.44
N GLY A 922 -8.67 -22.40 16.39
CA GLY A 922 -9.13 -23.52 17.22
C GLY A 922 -10.37 -24.24 16.70
N THR A 923 -11.00 -23.76 15.63
CA THR A 923 -12.13 -24.43 14.96
C THR A 923 -11.68 -25.66 14.15
N PRO A 924 -12.61 -26.56 13.76
CA PRO A 924 -12.30 -27.69 12.87
C PRO A 924 -11.66 -27.27 11.54
N VAL A 925 -12.12 -26.17 10.92
CA VAL A 925 -11.56 -25.67 9.67
C VAL A 925 -10.13 -25.16 9.83
N HIS A 926 -9.80 -24.53 10.97
CA HIS A 926 -8.43 -24.08 11.26
C HIS A 926 -7.48 -25.25 11.45
N ARG A 927 -7.88 -26.27 12.21
CA ARG A 927 -7.09 -27.49 12.34
C ARG A 927 -6.93 -28.19 11.00
N GLY A 928 -8.03 -28.46 10.30
CA GLY A 928 -8.02 -29.13 9.00
C GLY A 928 -7.12 -28.47 7.96
N VAL A 929 -7.12 -27.14 7.86
CA VAL A 929 -6.22 -26.39 6.96
C VAL A 929 -4.74 -26.59 7.35
N LEU A 930 -4.43 -26.54 8.65
CA LEU A 930 -3.07 -26.76 9.15
C LEU A 930 -2.61 -28.21 8.93
N SER A 931 -3.44 -29.20 9.24
CA SER A 931 -3.12 -30.62 9.03
C SER A 931 -2.91 -30.93 7.54
N THR A 932 -3.69 -30.30 6.65
CA THR A 932 -3.50 -30.44 5.19
C THR A 932 -2.14 -29.87 4.72
N LEU A 933 -1.74 -28.70 5.24
CA LEU A 933 -0.42 -28.11 4.94
C LEU A 933 0.73 -28.98 5.46
N MET A 934 0.56 -29.59 6.63
CA MET A 934 1.52 -30.53 7.21
C MET A 934 1.65 -31.78 6.35
N ALA A 935 0.54 -32.43 6.05
CA ALA A 935 0.51 -33.65 5.25
C ALA A 935 1.21 -33.43 3.90
N ALA A 936 0.89 -32.33 3.21
CA ALA A 936 1.53 -31.96 1.95
C ALA A 936 3.06 -31.80 2.06
N SER A 937 3.54 -31.17 3.14
CA SER A 937 4.97 -30.96 3.38
C SER A 937 5.70 -32.25 3.78
N VAL A 938 5.11 -33.03 4.69
CA VAL A 938 5.65 -34.30 5.17
C VAL A 938 5.73 -35.31 4.03
N VAL A 939 4.69 -35.42 3.19
CA VAL A 939 4.68 -36.37 2.06
C VAL A 939 5.79 -36.07 1.05
N GLU A 940 6.03 -34.80 0.70
CA GLU A 940 7.10 -34.45 -0.24
C GLU A 940 8.50 -34.72 0.33
N ILE A 941 8.75 -34.33 1.58
CA ILE A 941 10.03 -34.57 2.26
C ILE A 941 10.27 -36.08 2.42
N SER A 942 9.25 -36.84 2.86
CA SER A 942 9.33 -38.30 2.96
C SER A 942 9.59 -38.96 1.61
N HIS A 943 9.01 -38.46 0.52
CA HIS A 943 9.29 -39.00 -0.81
C HIS A 943 10.73 -38.73 -1.25
N GLN A 944 11.28 -37.55 -0.96
CA GLN A 944 12.67 -37.20 -1.21
C GLN A 944 13.63 -38.08 -0.40
N LEU A 945 13.40 -38.22 0.91
CA LEU A 945 14.15 -39.14 1.79
C LEU A 945 14.09 -40.59 1.27
N ARG A 946 12.99 -40.97 0.62
CA ARG A 946 12.85 -42.29 0.00
C ARG A 946 13.55 -42.47 -1.34
N LYS A 947 13.92 -41.39 -2.02
CA LYS A 947 14.47 -41.41 -3.38
C LYS A 947 15.99 -41.27 -3.42
N VAL A 948 16.59 -40.65 -2.40
CA VAL A 948 18.05 -40.47 -2.31
C VAL A 948 18.74 -41.83 -2.18
N SER A 949 19.74 -42.07 -3.03
CA SER A 949 20.50 -43.32 -3.12
C SER A 949 21.76 -43.32 -2.26
N ASP A 950 22.42 -42.17 -2.12
CA ASP A 950 23.65 -42.02 -1.33
C ASP A 950 23.36 -41.55 0.11
N VAL A 951 23.97 -42.23 1.08
CA VAL A 951 23.74 -41.97 2.52
C VAL A 951 24.31 -40.62 2.97
N GLU A 952 25.31 -40.09 2.26
CA GLU A 952 25.92 -38.77 2.52
C GLU A 952 24.97 -37.60 2.22
N ASP A 953 24.00 -37.77 1.31
CA ASP A 953 23.02 -36.74 0.92
C ASP A 953 21.82 -36.63 1.88
N LEU A 954 21.75 -37.47 2.93
CA LEU A 954 20.66 -37.50 3.92
C LEU A 954 20.91 -36.60 5.15
N SER A 955 21.73 -35.55 4.99
CA SER A 955 22.04 -34.61 6.08
C SER A 955 20.80 -33.80 6.54
N PRO A 956 20.70 -33.45 7.84
CA PRO A 956 19.61 -32.62 8.33
C PRO A 956 19.64 -31.20 7.72
N PRO A 957 18.50 -30.62 7.34
CA PRO A 957 18.47 -29.30 6.71
C PRO A 957 18.87 -28.19 7.70
N GLU A 958 19.72 -27.26 7.26
CA GLU A 958 20.14 -26.10 8.07
C GLU A 958 19.33 -24.84 7.72
N TYR A 959 18.94 -24.72 6.46
CA TYR A 959 18.25 -23.57 5.89
C TYR A 959 16.94 -23.98 5.22
N LEU A 960 16.05 -23.01 5.05
CA LEU A 960 14.80 -23.21 4.32
C LEU A 960 15.04 -23.65 2.86
N SER A 961 16.17 -23.23 2.26
CA SER A 961 16.58 -23.64 0.91
C SER A 961 16.82 -25.14 0.77
N ASP A 962 17.05 -25.84 1.87
CA ASP A 962 17.45 -27.25 1.86
C ASP A 962 16.22 -28.17 1.79
N LEU A 963 15.02 -27.62 2.09
CA LEU A 963 13.76 -28.33 1.87
C LEU A 963 13.43 -28.42 0.37
N PRO A 964 12.71 -29.47 -0.06
CA PRO A 964 12.18 -29.60 -1.42
C PRO A 964 11.29 -28.40 -1.83
N PRO A 965 11.12 -28.12 -3.14
CA PRO A 965 10.51 -26.87 -3.60
C PRO A 965 9.10 -26.57 -3.08
N PHE A 966 8.22 -27.57 -2.95
CA PHE A 966 6.83 -27.33 -2.53
C PHE A 966 6.73 -27.11 -1.01
N SER A 967 7.32 -27.98 -0.20
CA SER A 967 7.47 -27.86 1.26
C SER A 967 8.24 -26.61 1.66
N ARG A 968 9.32 -26.24 0.95
CA ARG A 968 10.02 -24.96 1.10
C ARG A 968 9.08 -23.76 1.02
N CYS A 969 8.14 -23.76 0.07
CA CYS A 969 7.17 -22.68 -0.06
C CYS A 969 6.13 -22.69 1.05
N LEU A 970 5.55 -23.85 1.36
CA LEU A 970 4.54 -23.98 2.42
C LEU A 970 5.11 -23.55 3.78
N ILE A 971 6.26 -24.10 4.17
CA ILE A 971 6.97 -23.75 5.41
C ILE A 971 7.42 -22.29 5.37
N GLY A 972 7.91 -21.81 4.22
CA GLY A 972 8.27 -20.40 4.05
C GLY A 972 7.11 -19.43 4.24
N ILE A 973 5.88 -19.81 3.85
CA ILE A 973 4.66 -19.02 4.08
C ILE A 973 4.26 -19.06 5.56
N ILE A 974 4.29 -20.24 6.20
CA ILE A 974 4.01 -20.41 7.63
C ILE A 974 4.93 -19.52 8.47
N MET A 975 6.23 -19.54 8.17
CA MET A 975 7.26 -18.76 8.87
C MET A 975 7.11 -17.23 8.73
N LYS A 976 6.23 -16.72 7.85
CA LYS A 976 5.95 -15.27 7.74
C LYS A 976 5.17 -14.73 8.93
N SER A 977 4.40 -15.57 9.65
CA SER A 977 3.54 -15.13 10.76
C SER A 977 3.81 -15.95 12.03
N PRO A 978 4.22 -15.31 13.14
CA PRO A 978 4.53 -16.03 14.38
C PRO A 978 3.30 -16.71 15.00
N ASN A 979 2.09 -16.20 14.75
CA ASN A 979 0.85 -16.81 15.23
C ASN A 979 0.56 -18.11 14.46
N VAL A 980 0.75 -18.11 13.13
CA VAL A 980 0.60 -19.30 12.30
C VAL A 980 1.64 -20.35 12.67
N VAL A 981 2.91 -19.95 12.90
CA VAL A 981 3.95 -20.87 13.39
C VAL A 981 3.54 -21.52 14.70
N ARG A 982 3.01 -20.75 15.66
CA ARG A 982 2.57 -21.29 16.95
C ARG A 982 1.43 -22.30 16.81
N SER A 983 0.40 -22.00 16.04
CA SER A 983 -0.72 -22.92 15.81
C SER A 983 -0.32 -24.14 14.97
N PHE A 984 0.56 -23.96 13.99
CA PHE A 984 1.13 -25.06 13.21
C PHE A 984 1.94 -26.01 14.10
N LEU A 985 2.77 -25.50 15.02
CA LEU A 985 3.52 -26.37 15.93
C LEU A 985 2.62 -27.13 16.92
N ASP A 986 1.54 -26.52 17.39
CA ASP A 986 0.56 -27.20 18.27
C ASP A 986 -0.12 -28.36 17.53
N GLU A 987 -0.63 -28.10 16.33
CA GLU A 987 -1.31 -29.11 15.52
C GLU A 987 -0.33 -30.20 15.07
N LEU A 988 0.92 -29.86 14.75
CA LEU A 988 1.97 -30.83 14.41
C LEU A 988 2.30 -31.74 15.59
N LYS A 989 2.35 -31.19 16.82
CA LYS A 989 2.50 -31.98 18.04
C LYS A 989 1.35 -32.95 18.19
N MET A 990 0.11 -32.47 17.99
CA MET A 990 -1.08 -33.30 18.09
C MET A 990 -1.01 -34.47 17.11
N CYS A 991 -0.77 -34.23 15.81
CA CYS A 991 -0.67 -35.27 14.78
C CYS A 991 0.42 -36.33 15.07
N VAL A 992 1.54 -35.95 15.68
CA VAL A 992 2.58 -36.90 16.09
C VAL A 992 2.14 -37.72 17.30
N THR A 993 1.37 -37.14 18.23
CA THR A 993 0.88 -37.87 19.41
C THR A 993 -0.35 -38.72 19.16
N SER A 994 -1.18 -38.37 18.16
CA SER A 994 -2.40 -39.08 17.77
C SER A 994 -2.17 -40.18 16.74
N ASP A 995 -0.92 -40.44 16.36
CA ASP A 995 -0.57 -41.45 15.35
C ASP A 995 -1.10 -41.14 13.93
N ASP A 996 -1.35 -39.86 13.63
CA ASP A 996 -1.63 -39.42 12.25
C ASP A 996 -0.35 -39.36 11.39
N ILE A 997 0.82 -39.23 12.04
CA ILE A 997 2.15 -39.25 11.40
C ILE A 997 2.95 -40.42 11.99
N GLU A 998 2.97 -41.53 11.26
CA GLU A 998 3.68 -42.75 11.65
C GLU A 998 4.86 -43.08 10.72
N GLY A 999 5.79 -43.87 11.27
CA GLY A 999 6.96 -44.39 10.57
C GLY A 999 8.19 -43.47 10.64
N ILE A 1000 9.37 -44.10 10.67
CA ILE A 1000 10.66 -43.41 10.85
C ILE A 1000 10.88 -42.32 9.80
N VAL A 1001 10.55 -42.59 8.53
CA VAL A 1001 10.71 -41.62 7.44
C VAL A 1001 9.85 -40.37 7.64
N CYS A 1002 8.59 -40.53 8.07
CA CYS A 1002 7.68 -39.42 8.29
C CYS A 1002 8.08 -38.61 9.54
N LEU A 1003 8.51 -39.29 10.61
CA LEU A 1003 9.05 -38.64 11.81
C LEU A 1003 10.35 -37.86 11.51
N THR A 1004 11.19 -38.37 10.62
CA THR A 1004 12.38 -37.68 10.11
C THR A 1004 11.99 -36.44 9.28
N ALA A 1005 10.96 -36.53 8.45
CA ALA A 1005 10.42 -35.38 7.72
C ALA A 1005 9.88 -34.29 8.66
N VAL A 1006 9.21 -34.68 9.75
CA VAL A 1006 8.78 -33.74 10.80
C VAL A 1006 10.00 -33.09 11.47
N MET A 1007 11.05 -33.86 11.78
CA MET A 1007 12.31 -33.33 12.29
C MET A 1007 12.89 -32.25 11.36
N HIS A 1008 12.92 -32.52 10.04
CA HIS A 1008 13.41 -31.56 9.05
C HIS A 1008 12.62 -30.24 9.07
N ILE A 1009 11.30 -30.31 9.18
CA ILE A 1009 10.43 -29.13 9.28
C ILE A 1009 10.73 -28.32 10.55
N ILE A 1010 10.85 -28.96 11.71
CA ILE A 1010 11.04 -28.26 12.98
C ILE A 1010 12.43 -27.62 13.10
N LEU A 1011 13.48 -28.24 12.54
CA LEU A 1011 14.84 -27.68 12.51
C LEU A 1011 14.86 -26.37 11.71
N VAL A 1012 14.24 -26.36 10.52
CA VAL A 1012 14.14 -25.18 9.67
C VAL A 1012 13.33 -24.07 10.34
N ILE A 1013 12.21 -24.41 10.99
CA ILE A 1013 11.40 -23.44 11.76
C ILE A 1013 12.24 -22.83 12.90
N ASN A 1014 13.02 -23.64 13.62
CA ASN A 1014 13.85 -23.15 14.74
C ASN A 1014 14.94 -22.16 14.31
N LYS A 1015 15.53 -22.38 13.14
CA LYS A 1015 16.53 -21.49 12.54
C LYS A 1015 15.91 -20.23 11.92
N GLY A 1016 14.57 -20.16 11.87
CA GLY A 1016 13.82 -19.00 11.40
C GLY A 1016 13.95 -17.75 12.28
N LYS A 1017 13.42 -16.62 11.78
CA LYS A 1017 13.41 -15.34 12.50
C LYS A 1017 12.62 -15.37 13.81
N HIS A 1018 11.69 -16.31 13.95
CA HIS A 1018 10.76 -16.41 15.07
C HIS A 1018 11.04 -17.68 15.86
N LYS A 1019 11.91 -17.59 16.88
CA LYS A 1019 12.16 -18.71 17.81
C LYS A 1019 10.91 -18.97 18.65
N SER A 1020 10.43 -20.21 18.67
CA SER A 1020 9.26 -20.64 19.42
C SER A 1020 9.64 -21.76 20.37
N SER A 1021 9.33 -21.62 21.66
CA SER A 1021 9.57 -22.67 22.67
C SER A 1021 8.87 -23.98 22.33
N ARG A 1022 7.73 -23.91 21.62
CA ARG A 1022 6.93 -25.05 21.16
C ARG A 1022 7.68 -25.99 20.21
N VAL A 1023 8.78 -25.54 19.61
CA VAL A 1023 9.62 -26.40 18.78
C VAL A 1023 10.24 -27.52 19.62
N LYS A 1024 10.66 -27.23 20.86
CA LYS A 1024 11.19 -28.24 21.79
C LYS A 1024 10.10 -29.24 22.19
N ASP A 1025 8.86 -28.79 22.34
CA ASP A 1025 7.74 -29.67 22.67
C ASP A 1025 7.43 -30.68 21.55
N VAL A 1026 7.47 -30.23 20.29
CA VAL A 1026 7.31 -31.11 19.12
C VAL A 1026 8.52 -32.03 19.01
N ALA A 1027 9.74 -31.52 19.16
CA ALA A 1027 10.97 -32.33 19.14
C ALA A 1027 10.94 -33.45 20.19
N ALA A 1028 10.46 -33.17 21.40
CA ALA A 1028 10.31 -34.17 22.46
C ALA A 1028 9.20 -35.20 22.16
N ALA A 1029 8.11 -34.80 21.49
CA ALA A 1029 7.09 -35.73 21.03
C ALA A 1029 7.63 -36.68 19.94
N VAL A 1030 8.34 -36.13 18.94
CA VAL A 1030 8.98 -36.90 17.88
C VAL A 1030 10.05 -37.83 18.43
N HIS A 1031 10.89 -37.36 19.37
CA HIS A 1031 11.94 -38.19 19.98
C HIS A 1031 11.35 -39.38 20.75
N ARG A 1032 10.28 -39.16 21.53
CA ARG A 1032 9.57 -40.26 22.23
C ARG A 1032 8.93 -41.25 21.26
N LYS A 1033 8.33 -40.77 20.16
CA LYS A 1033 7.78 -41.65 19.12
C LYS A 1033 8.86 -42.39 18.34
N LEU A 1034 10.01 -41.79 18.08
CA LEU A 1034 11.13 -42.51 17.47
C LEU A 1034 11.59 -43.65 18.38
N GLN A 1035 11.73 -43.44 19.69
CA GLN A 1035 12.18 -44.48 20.63
C GLN A 1035 11.36 -45.78 20.59
N THR A 1036 10.10 -45.77 20.14
CA THR A 1036 9.32 -47.01 19.97
C THR A 1036 9.83 -47.90 18.83
N PHE A 1037 10.67 -47.36 17.93
CA PHE A 1037 11.31 -48.08 16.83
C PHE A 1037 12.75 -48.51 17.14
N MET A 1038 13.17 -48.52 18.41
CA MET A 1038 14.56 -48.85 18.80
C MET A 1038 15.04 -50.20 18.26
N GLU A 1039 14.14 -51.16 18.07
CA GLU A 1039 14.44 -52.49 17.53
C GLU A 1039 15.05 -52.45 16.11
N ILE A 1040 14.81 -51.39 15.32
CA ILE A 1040 15.40 -51.23 13.98
C ILE A 1040 16.94 -51.12 14.00
N THR A 1041 17.53 -50.82 15.17
CA THR A 1041 18.99 -50.79 15.36
C THR A 1041 19.63 -52.17 15.31
N LEU A 1042 18.82 -53.24 15.39
CA LEU A 1042 19.24 -54.63 15.29
C LEU A 1042 19.27 -55.14 13.84
N GLU A 1043 18.68 -54.42 12.89
CA GLU A 1043 18.70 -54.77 11.46
C GLU A 1043 20.02 -54.33 10.81
N GLU A 1044 20.66 -55.20 10.01
CA GLU A 1044 21.84 -54.85 9.21
C GLU A 1044 21.42 -54.12 7.92
N ASP A 1045 22.12 -53.02 7.61
CA ASP A 1045 22.05 -52.27 6.34
C ASP A 1045 20.67 -51.79 5.86
N SER A 1046 19.80 -51.32 6.78
CA SER A 1046 18.55 -50.66 6.42
C SER A 1046 18.65 -49.12 6.40
N ARG A 1047 18.11 -48.46 5.37
CA ARG A 1047 18.07 -46.98 5.32
C ARG A 1047 17.27 -46.39 6.48
N GLU A 1048 16.25 -47.10 6.95
CA GLU A 1048 15.44 -46.68 8.08
C GLU A 1048 16.26 -46.66 9.38
N ARG A 1049 17.21 -47.57 9.56
CA ARG A 1049 18.18 -47.51 10.65
C ARG A 1049 19.04 -46.26 10.59
N PHE A 1050 19.57 -45.90 9.42
CA PHE A 1050 20.36 -44.66 9.28
C PHE A 1050 19.52 -43.41 9.63
N LEU A 1051 18.31 -43.31 9.09
CA LEU A 1051 17.39 -42.19 9.38
C LEU A 1051 17.02 -42.13 10.86
N TYR A 1052 16.82 -43.29 11.50
CA TYR A 1052 16.57 -43.40 12.93
C TYR A 1052 17.76 -42.90 13.76
N GLU A 1053 18.96 -43.39 13.50
CA GLU A 1053 20.18 -43.03 14.25
C GLU A 1053 20.52 -41.54 14.07
N SER A 1054 20.45 -41.04 12.83
CA SER A 1054 20.69 -39.63 12.50
C SER A 1054 19.66 -38.71 13.17
N SER A 1055 18.37 -39.06 13.09
CA SER A 1055 17.30 -38.26 13.69
C SER A 1055 17.36 -38.26 15.22
N SER A 1056 17.63 -39.43 15.83
CA SER A 1056 17.75 -39.56 17.28
C SER A 1056 18.94 -38.78 17.82
N ARG A 1057 20.09 -38.83 17.13
CA ARG A 1057 21.29 -38.04 17.49
C ARG A 1057 21.02 -36.54 17.36
N THR A 1058 20.40 -36.11 16.27
CA THR A 1058 20.12 -34.69 15.98
C THR A 1058 19.09 -34.12 16.96
N LEU A 1059 18.00 -34.85 17.23
CA LEU A 1059 17.00 -34.45 18.22
C LEU A 1059 17.56 -34.45 19.65
N GLY A 1060 18.40 -35.43 20.00
CA GLY A 1060 19.07 -35.47 21.30
C GLY A 1060 19.97 -34.25 21.52
N ALA A 1061 20.83 -33.92 20.55
CA ALA A 1061 21.66 -32.72 20.59
C ALA A 1061 20.80 -31.43 20.65
N PHE A 1062 19.70 -31.39 19.90
CA PHE A 1062 18.78 -30.26 19.86
C PHE A 1062 18.03 -30.03 21.19
N LEU A 1063 17.56 -31.10 21.83
CA LEU A 1063 16.85 -31.03 23.11
C LEU A 1063 17.78 -30.64 24.27
N ASN A 1064 19.06 -31.02 24.17
CA ASN A 1064 20.10 -30.70 25.14
C ASN A 1064 20.75 -29.32 24.94
N SER A 1065 20.45 -28.63 23.83
CA SER A 1065 20.83 -27.23 23.54
C SER A 1065 19.77 -26.24 23.98
#